data_AF-A0A1Q9HQC4-F1
#
_entry.id   AF-A0A1Q9HQC4-F1
#
_cell.length_a   1.000
_cell.length_b   1.000
_cell.length_c   1.000
_cell.angle_alpha   90.00
_cell.angle_beta   90.00
_cell.angle_gamma   90.00
#
_symmetry.space_group_name_H-M   'P 1'
#
loop_
_entity.id
_entity.type
_entity.pdbx_description
1 polymer ?
#
loop_
_entity_poly.entity_id
_entity_poly.type
_entity_poly.pdbx_seq_one_letter_code
_entity_poly.pdbx_strand_id
1 'polypeptide(L)'
;MNQFDKHQIITLDIQNPQQIESALNQYQALLRSGDAFNQHHFDVEFKQQDSDGIRRLQPSDAGENIELLKASLNMGQEGGSHYYRHAITDESEVYISEVILFAAALQYPDIKPTVVDTAKAIVAYARRVNDTDDMWIDDMRVFGIEAVYMLAKTDLQYAYLVGQFFVPYWDDEHATQYEEYLASLLVEHGWHPEVIKAFIWCDNPSFRSGMFMDDPYSDDTTYQPLGEYLQQNPCQYAHFKQMVMERFQAEPVLLTSYDESDEDEPELSGYKPVIWLYQTLFARSYDDEDEDAFMQQPFMASTLEDEAYDLQCYIENRVNTDLVKPSERALEKRAEYRAYLERDDRRYDLNYGSEVLKPLILAMPQGESLWRYIENGTELQALEALQEIELLPLAHQYASEMAAHMDDHVCKWEYNNQGIAEELESVLELVRGDLLTDHFGEETTIEHANGLITTLTVTPDSEVSLLKARCEQYLRVVDVFYRALGKREFSEYMMDSLTDDDEPLLSRQDYYRRYSQLPEPQTEAGETQDGALTREVQSIFYTFTDNDEILCKKNFELVDSVMRSSRDLCHPQHYPKKHMGCIALASYQLYTDFNQRIGDEVTEALFNYLNEQNIWQQAVDKILQEAFVKGGYHCPEHKGLTEQDIARVRDYFCADQPTEDQASLIALLEPQLHRDDCCRGNLYLNKFSEYQPGYDFLSDHDEDFQRFTLIAFWLRQLPLPLPQRVQADRLWQFITALAPVRVARNVLRAYSDGPWSIEFNNVLDEIEIHEQLEKAGIDSGILRAFEMSRVSSTRDIEKYSHWLDRYSEITNTSTSMFGSLDRKKAEALHQGLKFINESDRVAFLHHASLKYPEITLDIEHDFARALRIVVELNTTSWEFALAHELGACCLYVGEGEKVPANLRKAIISDEHTVHDKPCHMDGMSWMISTIVQQQGDQYVVLMADQEVPLEAYRNGLPNGQLVILDETADRQEILQRILQLQQTPKRVDYLVEQTLAYLAGDVDYSSISTLYRAQIATENFRPSADEYRLYTLGQLMWMLAKPQRDRLAKLLFNHDYRGFKVIENQHEKAWLIHQLAQGDIDFDNYLEQEREEETSEEGMLFLLRWMLELEIDPAHMTLFCIKHAEFEACGEFIRIHARGQYGSFKQTLDYLHAGRRAQLPEILSQADDATQLMEPLAKDRSRVVKEALARCVFSA
;
A
#
# COMPACT_ATOMS: atom_id res chain seq x y z
N MET A 1 -27.56 -12.42 1.34
CA MET A 1 -27.14 -11.95 0.01
C MET A 1 -26.80 -13.20 -0.77
N ASN A 2 -27.36 -13.37 -1.95
CA ASN A 2 -27.16 -14.53 -2.83
C ASN A 2 -25.93 -14.30 -3.72
N GLN A 3 -24.79 -13.93 -3.12
CA GLN A 3 -23.64 -13.39 -3.85
C GLN A 3 -23.02 -14.40 -4.84
N PHE A 4 -23.14 -15.70 -4.56
CA PHE A 4 -22.51 -16.77 -5.35
C PHE A 4 -23.52 -17.66 -6.10
N ASP A 5 -24.78 -17.23 -6.23
CA ASP A 5 -25.79 -17.99 -6.94
C ASP A 5 -25.38 -18.23 -8.40
N LYS A 6 -25.56 -19.49 -8.85
CA LYS A 6 -25.15 -19.93 -10.19
C LYS A 6 -26.31 -19.76 -11.17
N HIS A 7 -26.07 -19.12 -12.30
CA HIS A 7 -27.08 -18.84 -13.32
C HIS A 7 -27.01 -19.84 -14.49
N GLN A 8 -25.83 -20.41 -14.78
CA GLN A 8 -25.65 -21.44 -15.80
C GLN A 8 -26.01 -22.83 -15.26
N ILE A 9 -27.31 -23.16 -15.26
CA ILE A 9 -27.81 -24.45 -14.79
C ILE A 9 -27.78 -25.50 -15.90
N ILE A 10 -26.99 -26.56 -15.71
CA ILE A 10 -26.92 -27.73 -16.60
C ILE A 10 -27.65 -28.91 -15.94
N THR A 11 -28.77 -29.36 -16.53
CA THR A 11 -29.54 -30.49 -16.00
C THR A 11 -29.18 -31.80 -16.69
N LEU A 12 -29.08 -32.88 -15.90
CA LEU A 12 -28.78 -34.22 -16.40
C LEU A 12 -29.33 -35.32 -15.49
N ASP A 13 -29.50 -36.53 -16.03
CA ASP A 13 -29.59 -37.74 -15.23
C ASP A 13 -28.18 -38.29 -14.97
N ILE A 14 -27.69 -38.16 -13.74
CA ILE A 14 -26.35 -38.57 -13.29
C ILE A 14 -26.12 -40.09 -13.36
N GLN A 15 -27.18 -40.88 -13.57
CA GLN A 15 -27.08 -42.32 -13.79
C GLN A 15 -26.98 -42.68 -15.29
N ASN A 16 -27.06 -41.70 -16.18
CA ASN A 16 -27.04 -41.89 -17.63
C ASN A 16 -25.73 -41.36 -18.25
N PRO A 17 -24.80 -42.24 -18.67
CA PRO A 17 -23.49 -41.81 -19.17
C PRO A 17 -23.56 -40.91 -20.41
N GLN A 18 -24.55 -41.07 -21.30
CA GLN A 18 -24.70 -40.19 -22.46
C GLN A 18 -25.14 -38.77 -22.07
N GLN A 19 -25.91 -38.61 -21.00
CA GLN A 19 -26.29 -37.29 -20.50
C GLN A 19 -25.15 -36.63 -19.73
N ILE A 20 -24.36 -37.39 -18.97
CA ILE A 20 -23.10 -36.90 -18.38
C ILE A 20 -22.16 -36.40 -19.47
N GLU A 21 -21.98 -37.17 -20.54
CA GLU A 21 -21.14 -36.77 -21.69
C GLU A 21 -21.65 -35.46 -22.34
N SER A 22 -22.96 -35.31 -22.51
CA SER A 22 -23.54 -34.07 -23.03
C SER A 22 -23.33 -32.88 -22.09
N ALA A 23 -23.46 -33.08 -20.77
CA ALA A 23 -23.25 -32.04 -19.77
C ALA A 23 -21.78 -31.59 -19.74
N LEU A 24 -20.84 -32.53 -19.82
CA LEU A 24 -19.40 -32.24 -19.92
C LEU A 24 -19.06 -31.44 -21.18
N ASN A 25 -19.66 -31.78 -22.33
CA ASN A 25 -19.46 -31.04 -23.58
C ASN A 25 -20.02 -29.61 -23.52
N GLN A 26 -21.17 -29.43 -22.86
CA GLN A 26 -21.73 -28.10 -22.63
C GLN A 26 -20.82 -27.28 -21.70
N TYR A 27 -20.30 -27.90 -20.63
CA TYR A 27 -19.38 -27.25 -19.71
C TYR A 27 -18.07 -26.83 -20.40
N GLN A 28 -17.50 -27.69 -21.26
CA GLN A 28 -16.35 -27.34 -22.09
C GLN A 28 -16.60 -26.10 -22.97
N ALA A 29 -17.81 -25.96 -23.52
CA ALA A 29 -18.15 -24.80 -24.34
C ALA A 29 -18.17 -23.51 -23.52
N LEU A 30 -18.74 -23.54 -22.31
CA LEU A 30 -18.78 -22.41 -21.38
C LEU A 30 -17.38 -21.98 -20.93
N LEU A 31 -16.50 -22.93 -20.59
CA LEU A 31 -15.11 -22.61 -20.25
C LEU A 31 -14.37 -21.94 -21.42
N ARG A 32 -14.56 -22.46 -22.64
CA ARG A 32 -13.91 -21.90 -23.83
C ARG A 32 -14.40 -20.50 -24.17
N SER A 33 -15.71 -20.23 -24.05
CA SER A 33 -16.24 -18.88 -24.30
C SER A 33 -15.95 -17.89 -23.18
N GLY A 34 -15.68 -18.37 -21.96
CA GLY A 34 -15.57 -17.53 -20.77
C GLY A 34 -16.87 -17.44 -19.96
N ASP A 35 -18.00 -17.84 -20.55
CA ASP A 35 -19.34 -17.79 -19.92
C ASP A 35 -19.53 -18.74 -18.74
N ALA A 36 -18.54 -19.58 -18.43
CA ALA A 36 -18.51 -20.34 -17.18
C ALA A 36 -18.31 -19.45 -15.94
N PHE A 37 -17.92 -18.20 -16.14
CA PHE A 37 -17.70 -17.21 -15.09
C PHE A 37 -18.53 -15.96 -15.36
N ASN A 38 -18.99 -15.33 -14.30
CA ASN A 38 -19.68 -14.05 -14.33
C ASN A 38 -19.01 -13.13 -13.30
N GLN A 39 -18.52 -11.97 -13.74
CA GLN A 39 -17.79 -11.03 -12.89
C GLN A 39 -16.75 -11.73 -12.00
N HIS A 40 -15.86 -12.52 -12.63
CA HIS A 40 -14.74 -13.21 -11.95
C HIS A 40 -15.14 -14.40 -11.05
N HIS A 41 -16.44 -14.69 -10.89
CA HIS A 41 -16.93 -15.83 -10.10
C HIS A 41 -17.43 -16.97 -10.98
N PHE A 42 -17.14 -18.21 -10.60
CA PHE A 42 -17.66 -19.40 -11.28
C PHE A 42 -19.20 -19.42 -11.25
N ASP A 43 -19.87 -19.58 -12.40
CA ASP A 43 -21.32 -19.39 -12.56
C ASP A 43 -22.07 -20.67 -13.00
N VAL A 44 -21.41 -21.83 -12.96
CA VAL A 44 -21.98 -23.10 -13.44
C VAL A 44 -22.47 -23.99 -12.28
N GLU A 45 -23.68 -24.55 -12.44
CA GLU A 45 -24.18 -25.58 -11.54
C GLU A 45 -24.82 -26.76 -12.28
N PHE A 46 -24.50 -27.97 -11.84
CA PHE A 46 -25.08 -29.22 -12.34
C PHE A 46 -26.21 -29.71 -11.42
N LYS A 47 -27.38 -29.99 -12.00
CA LYS A 47 -28.55 -30.51 -11.26
C LYS A 47 -29.03 -31.85 -11.80
N GLN A 48 -29.37 -32.77 -10.89
CA GLN A 48 -30.02 -34.03 -11.23
C GLN A 48 -31.43 -33.76 -11.75
N GLN A 49 -31.79 -34.38 -12.86
CA GLN A 49 -33.14 -34.39 -13.41
C GLN A 49 -33.62 -35.83 -13.57
N ASP A 50 -34.63 -36.20 -12.79
CA ASP A 50 -35.29 -37.51 -12.88
C ASP A 50 -36.83 -37.34 -13.02
N SER A 51 -37.58 -38.44 -12.88
CA SER A 51 -39.04 -38.40 -12.96
C SER A 51 -39.71 -37.65 -11.79
N ASP A 52 -39.00 -37.44 -10.68
CA ASP A 52 -39.49 -36.81 -9.46
C ASP A 52 -39.20 -35.30 -9.41
N GLY A 53 -38.30 -34.79 -10.27
CA GLY A 53 -38.08 -33.36 -10.49
C GLY A 53 -36.63 -33.00 -10.81
N ILE A 54 -36.30 -31.72 -10.59
CA ILE A 54 -34.93 -31.20 -10.63
C ILE A 54 -34.46 -31.00 -9.19
N ARG A 55 -33.28 -31.51 -8.84
CA ARG A 55 -32.64 -31.33 -7.53
C ARG A 55 -31.14 -31.08 -7.68
N ARG A 56 -30.52 -30.45 -6.68
CA ARG A 56 -29.04 -30.31 -6.62
C ARG A 56 -28.37 -31.69 -6.49
N LEU A 57 -27.19 -31.84 -7.10
CA LEU A 57 -26.38 -33.04 -6.95
C LEU A 57 -25.96 -33.22 -5.49
N GLN A 58 -25.98 -34.46 -5.02
CA GLN A 58 -25.58 -34.85 -3.67
C GLN A 58 -24.25 -35.62 -3.74
N PRO A 59 -23.42 -35.61 -2.70
CA PRO A 59 -22.18 -36.39 -2.68
C PRO A 59 -22.40 -37.88 -3.00
N SER A 60 -23.53 -38.45 -2.58
CA SER A 60 -23.90 -39.84 -2.91
C SER A 60 -24.06 -40.11 -4.41
N ASP A 61 -24.29 -39.08 -5.23
CA ASP A 61 -24.40 -39.21 -6.69
C ASP A 61 -23.05 -39.54 -7.36
N ALA A 62 -21.92 -39.41 -6.64
CA ALA A 62 -20.60 -39.88 -7.07
C ALA A 62 -20.49 -41.41 -7.22
N GLY A 63 -21.46 -42.17 -6.72
CA GLY A 63 -21.52 -43.63 -6.86
C GLY A 63 -20.34 -44.34 -6.21
N GLU A 64 -19.68 -45.24 -6.96
CA GLU A 64 -18.53 -46.01 -6.48
C GLU A 64 -17.30 -45.14 -6.14
N ASN A 65 -17.22 -43.92 -6.68
CA ASN A 65 -16.13 -42.98 -6.48
C ASN A 65 -16.32 -42.06 -5.27
N ILE A 66 -17.25 -42.34 -4.37
CA ILE A 66 -17.51 -41.50 -3.19
C ILE A 66 -16.27 -41.27 -2.31
N GLU A 67 -15.41 -42.29 -2.14
CA GLU A 67 -14.19 -42.14 -1.34
C GLU A 67 -13.12 -41.32 -2.07
N LEU A 68 -13.07 -41.40 -3.41
CA LEU A 68 -12.22 -40.54 -4.24
C LEU A 68 -12.67 -39.07 -4.15
N LEU A 69 -13.98 -38.82 -4.23
CA LEU A 69 -14.57 -37.49 -4.03
C LEU A 69 -14.19 -36.92 -2.66
N LYS A 70 -14.40 -37.68 -1.57
CA LYS A 70 -14.05 -37.24 -0.22
C LYS A 70 -12.57 -36.94 -0.07
N ALA A 71 -11.70 -37.81 -0.61
CA ALA A 71 -10.25 -37.59 -0.57
C ALA A 71 -9.87 -36.28 -1.28
N SER A 72 -10.45 -36.00 -2.45
CA SER A 72 -10.18 -34.75 -3.19
C SER A 72 -10.65 -33.49 -2.45
N LEU A 73 -11.85 -33.51 -1.85
CA LEU A 73 -12.39 -32.35 -1.14
C LEU A 73 -11.65 -32.05 0.18
N ASN A 74 -11.09 -33.08 0.82
CA ASN A 74 -10.40 -32.96 2.10
C ASN A 74 -9.03 -32.27 2.04
N MET A 75 -8.44 -32.14 0.85
CA MET A 75 -7.19 -31.40 0.65
C MET A 75 -7.40 -29.92 0.29
N GLY A 76 -8.65 -29.46 0.15
CA GLY A 76 -8.92 -28.03 0.01
C GLY A 76 -8.73 -27.31 1.36
N GLN A 77 -8.51 -26.01 1.31
CA GLN A 77 -8.11 -25.13 2.44
C GLN A 77 -8.88 -25.31 3.77
N GLU A 78 -10.19 -25.57 3.72
CA GLU A 78 -11.05 -25.77 4.91
C GLU A 78 -11.33 -27.26 5.22
N GLY A 79 -10.74 -28.17 4.46
CA GLY A 79 -11.11 -29.58 4.40
C GLY A 79 -12.47 -29.81 3.75
N GLY A 80 -12.91 -31.06 3.60
CA GLY A 80 -14.13 -31.42 2.86
C GLY A 80 -15.28 -31.91 3.73
N SER A 81 -15.07 -31.98 5.05
CA SER A 81 -15.87 -32.87 5.91
C SER A 81 -17.31 -32.42 6.15
N HIS A 82 -17.60 -31.13 5.99
CA HIS A 82 -18.93 -30.52 6.09
C HIS A 82 -19.80 -30.82 4.88
N TYR A 83 -19.22 -30.93 3.69
CA TYR A 83 -19.96 -31.10 2.43
C TYR A 83 -20.72 -32.41 2.28
N TYR A 84 -20.30 -33.46 2.98
CA TYR A 84 -20.91 -34.79 2.89
C TYR A 84 -21.61 -35.23 4.19
N ARG A 85 -21.90 -34.29 5.09
CA ARG A 85 -22.68 -34.55 6.32
C ARG A 85 -24.16 -34.20 6.19
N HIS A 86 -24.51 -33.27 5.30
CA HIS A 86 -25.86 -32.73 5.14
C HIS A 86 -26.33 -32.81 3.69
N ALA A 87 -27.65 -32.75 3.49
CA ALA A 87 -28.22 -32.67 2.16
C ALA A 87 -28.01 -31.26 1.59
N ILE A 88 -27.61 -31.16 0.32
CA ILE A 88 -27.39 -29.89 -0.38
C ILE A 88 -28.73 -29.45 -0.99
N THR A 89 -29.31 -28.37 -0.49
CA THR A 89 -30.59 -27.80 -0.97
C THR A 89 -30.38 -26.45 -1.67
N ASP A 90 -31.42 -25.91 -2.31
CA ASP A 90 -31.32 -24.58 -2.96
C ASP A 90 -31.10 -23.44 -1.95
N GLU A 91 -31.34 -23.67 -0.65
CA GLU A 91 -31.02 -22.74 0.44
C GLU A 91 -29.62 -22.94 1.04
N SER A 92 -28.83 -23.89 0.51
CA SER A 92 -27.46 -24.17 1.00
C SER A 92 -26.42 -23.43 0.17
N GLU A 93 -25.55 -22.65 0.81
CA GLU A 93 -24.39 -22.00 0.17
C GLU A 93 -23.24 -23.02 0.01
N VAL A 94 -23.44 -24.03 -0.83
CA VAL A 94 -22.48 -25.11 -1.11
C VAL A 94 -22.44 -25.39 -2.61
N TYR A 95 -21.32 -25.17 -3.28
CA TYR A 95 -21.25 -25.17 -4.76
C TYR A 95 -20.32 -26.24 -5.37
N ILE A 96 -20.31 -27.46 -4.81
CA ILE A 96 -19.41 -28.57 -5.21
C ILE A 96 -19.91 -29.45 -6.38
N SER A 97 -20.90 -28.97 -7.17
CA SER A 97 -21.59 -29.79 -8.18
C SER A 97 -20.66 -30.28 -9.31
N GLU A 98 -19.63 -29.49 -9.66
CA GLU A 98 -18.59 -29.87 -10.62
C GLU A 98 -17.84 -31.12 -10.16
N VAL A 99 -17.38 -31.13 -8.92
CA VAL A 99 -16.59 -32.22 -8.35
C VAL A 99 -17.43 -33.50 -8.28
N ILE A 100 -18.71 -33.39 -7.94
CA ILE A 100 -19.64 -34.54 -7.95
C ILE A 100 -19.83 -35.10 -9.36
N LEU A 101 -20.01 -34.24 -10.38
CA LEU A 101 -20.16 -34.65 -11.77
C LEU A 101 -18.93 -35.43 -12.25
N PHE A 102 -17.73 -34.93 -11.96
CA PHE A 102 -16.48 -35.59 -12.36
C PHE A 102 -16.30 -36.96 -11.67
N ALA A 103 -16.57 -37.02 -10.37
CA ALA A 103 -16.53 -38.29 -9.63
C ALA A 103 -17.51 -39.31 -10.24
N ALA A 104 -18.72 -38.87 -10.60
CA ALA A 104 -19.71 -39.72 -11.26
C ALA A 104 -19.26 -40.16 -12.66
N ALA A 105 -18.71 -39.26 -13.46
CA ALA A 105 -18.27 -39.52 -14.84
C ALA A 105 -17.12 -40.54 -14.91
N LEU A 106 -16.20 -40.51 -13.95
CA LEU A 106 -15.06 -41.43 -13.88
C LEU A 106 -15.45 -42.91 -13.68
N GLN A 107 -16.71 -43.20 -13.33
CA GLN A 107 -17.24 -44.57 -13.26
C GLN A 107 -17.43 -45.22 -14.66
N TYR A 108 -17.44 -44.42 -15.72
CA TYR A 108 -17.83 -44.86 -17.06
C TYR A 108 -16.65 -44.77 -18.05
N PRO A 109 -15.95 -45.88 -18.33
CA PRO A 109 -14.80 -45.88 -19.24
C PRO A 109 -15.10 -45.37 -20.65
N ASP A 110 -16.32 -45.55 -21.14
CA ASP A 110 -16.73 -45.16 -22.50
C ASP A 110 -16.72 -43.64 -22.72
N ILE A 111 -16.92 -42.84 -21.66
CA ILE A 111 -16.92 -41.36 -21.73
C ILE A 111 -15.62 -40.74 -21.19
N LYS A 112 -14.64 -41.57 -20.83
CA LYS A 112 -13.32 -41.11 -20.34
C LYS A 112 -12.64 -40.09 -21.27
N PRO A 113 -12.66 -40.24 -22.62
CA PRO A 113 -12.10 -39.21 -23.51
C PRO A 113 -12.72 -37.83 -23.28
N THR A 114 -14.04 -37.77 -23.07
CA THR A 114 -14.76 -36.52 -22.80
C THR A 114 -14.39 -35.94 -21.44
N VAL A 115 -14.21 -36.77 -20.40
CA VAL A 115 -13.71 -36.32 -19.09
C VAL A 115 -12.32 -35.69 -19.20
N VAL A 116 -11.42 -36.32 -19.97
CA VAL A 116 -10.06 -35.82 -20.23
C VAL A 116 -10.11 -34.48 -20.97
N ASP A 117 -10.96 -34.35 -21.98
CA ASP A 117 -11.09 -33.10 -22.74
C ASP A 117 -11.73 -31.98 -21.91
N THR A 118 -12.59 -32.30 -20.94
CA THR A 118 -13.08 -31.32 -19.95
C THR A 118 -11.98 -30.89 -18.98
N ALA A 119 -11.17 -31.82 -18.45
CA ALA A 119 -10.04 -31.48 -17.59
C ALA A 119 -9.03 -30.56 -18.30
N LYS A 120 -8.76 -30.81 -19.59
CA LYS A 120 -7.95 -29.90 -20.41
C LYS A 120 -8.58 -28.53 -20.59
N ALA A 121 -9.91 -28.44 -20.71
CA ALA A 121 -10.60 -27.15 -20.82
C ALA A 121 -10.51 -26.35 -19.51
N ILE A 122 -10.59 -27.01 -18.34
CA ILE A 122 -10.37 -26.41 -17.03
C ILE A 122 -8.96 -25.82 -16.94
N VAL A 123 -7.93 -26.63 -17.26
CA VAL A 123 -6.53 -26.18 -17.27
C VAL A 123 -6.30 -25.05 -18.25
N ALA A 124 -6.89 -25.13 -19.45
CA ALA A 124 -6.79 -24.06 -20.45
C ALA A 124 -7.40 -22.75 -19.96
N TYR A 125 -8.52 -22.80 -19.23
CA TYR A 125 -9.12 -21.61 -18.60
C TYR A 125 -8.19 -21.01 -17.55
N ALA A 126 -7.71 -21.83 -16.60
CA ALA A 126 -6.79 -21.37 -15.55
C ALA A 126 -5.57 -20.66 -16.16
N ARG A 127 -4.94 -21.28 -17.17
CA ARG A 127 -3.79 -20.71 -17.88
C ARG A 127 -4.11 -19.47 -18.72
N ARG A 128 -5.32 -19.36 -19.26
CA ARG A 128 -5.77 -18.20 -20.04
C ARG A 128 -5.83 -16.96 -19.16
N VAL A 129 -6.32 -17.14 -17.93
CA VAL A 129 -6.48 -16.06 -16.97
C VAL A 129 -5.19 -15.78 -16.21
N ASN A 130 -4.57 -16.82 -15.62
CA ASN A 130 -3.38 -16.73 -14.79
C ASN A 130 -3.58 -15.74 -13.64
N ASP A 131 -4.69 -15.90 -12.92
CA ASP A 131 -5.05 -15.09 -11.75
C ASP A 131 -6.07 -15.85 -10.91
N THR A 132 -5.77 -16.11 -9.64
CA THR A 132 -6.67 -16.86 -8.76
C THR A 132 -7.95 -16.08 -8.46
N ASP A 133 -7.92 -14.75 -8.50
CA ASP A 133 -9.10 -13.90 -8.29
C ASP A 133 -10.22 -14.14 -9.30
N ASP A 134 -9.85 -14.62 -10.49
CA ASP A 134 -10.77 -14.97 -11.57
C ASP A 134 -11.11 -16.47 -11.59
N MET A 135 -10.77 -17.21 -10.53
CA MET A 135 -10.90 -18.67 -10.43
C MET A 135 -11.74 -19.12 -9.22
N TRP A 136 -12.31 -18.19 -8.46
CA TRP A 136 -13.11 -18.49 -7.27
C TRP A 136 -14.47 -19.14 -7.59
N ILE A 137 -14.78 -20.26 -6.90
CA ILE A 137 -16.13 -20.83 -6.83
C ILE A 137 -16.99 -20.00 -5.87
N ASP A 138 -16.41 -19.71 -4.71
CA ASP A 138 -16.91 -18.97 -3.56
C ASP A 138 -15.71 -18.31 -2.87
N ASP A 139 -15.90 -17.72 -1.69
CA ASP A 139 -14.86 -17.01 -0.93
C ASP A 139 -13.79 -17.92 -0.32
N MET A 140 -13.86 -19.26 -0.53
CA MET A 140 -12.97 -20.23 0.13
C MET A 140 -12.39 -21.29 -0.82
N ARG A 141 -12.85 -21.41 -2.08
CA ARG A 141 -12.40 -22.46 -3.00
C ARG A 141 -12.17 -22.03 -4.44
N VAL A 142 -11.06 -22.50 -4.99
CA VAL A 142 -10.69 -22.39 -6.42
C VAL A 142 -11.37 -23.49 -7.25
N PHE A 143 -11.87 -23.15 -8.44
CA PHE A 143 -12.57 -24.11 -9.30
C PHE A 143 -11.66 -25.20 -9.89
N GLY A 144 -12.23 -26.37 -10.22
CA GLY A 144 -11.61 -27.32 -11.14
C GLY A 144 -10.49 -28.23 -10.61
N ILE A 145 -9.70 -27.82 -9.61
CA ILE A 145 -8.53 -28.60 -9.15
C ILE A 145 -8.89 -30.00 -8.67
N GLU A 146 -9.96 -30.16 -7.88
CA GLU A 146 -10.41 -31.47 -7.41
C GLU A 146 -10.79 -32.40 -8.57
N ALA A 147 -11.45 -31.86 -9.60
CA ALA A 147 -11.83 -32.59 -10.79
C ALA A 147 -10.60 -33.09 -11.58
N VAL A 148 -9.61 -32.22 -11.79
CA VAL A 148 -8.37 -32.56 -12.49
C VAL A 148 -7.55 -33.59 -11.68
N TYR A 149 -7.49 -33.43 -10.37
CA TYR A 149 -6.81 -34.38 -9.48
C TYR A 149 -7.45 -35.77 -9.47
N MET A 150 -8.77 -35.87 -9.40
CA MET A 150 -9.45 -37.18 -9.43
C MET A 150 -9.18 -37.95 -10.72
N LEU A 151 -9.07 -37.26 -11.86
CA LEU A 151 -8.64 -37.87 -13.12
C LEU A 151 -7.20 -38.41 -13.00
N ALA A 152 -6.27 -37.63 -12.45
CA ALA A 152 -4.87 -38.06 -12.26
C ALA A 152 -4.73 -39.24 -11.29
N LYS A 153 -5.53 -39.29 -10.20
CA LYS A 153 -5.58 -40.43 -9.28
C LYS A 153 -6.11 -41.70 -9.94
N THR A 154 -7.05 -41.57 -10.87
CA THR A 154 -7.62 -42.71 -11.59
C THR A 154 -6.73 -43.17 -12.75
N ASP A 155 -6.03 -42.24 -13.39
CA ASP A 155 -5.10 -42.51 -14.48
C ASP A 155 -3.92 -41.52 -14.47
N LEU A 156 -2.79 -42.02 -13.96
CA LEU A 156 -1.60 -41.23 -13.68
C LEU A 156 -1.00 -40.53 -14.91
N GLN A 157 -1.28 -40.98 -16.13
CA GLN A 157 -0.80 -40.31 -17.36
C GLN A 157 -1.29 -38.86 -17.52
N TYR A 158 -2.32 -38.48 -16.76
CA TYR A 158 -2.90 -37.14 -16.75
C TYR A 158 -2.42 -36.29 -15.56
N ALA A 159 -1.46 -36.77 -14.74
CA ALA A 159 -0.90 -36.00 -13.63
C ALA A 159 -0.33 -34.64 -14.05
N TYR A 160 0.17 -34.53 -15.28
CA TYR A 160 0.66 -33.26 -15.81
C TYR A 160 -0.40 -32.15 -15.90
N LEU A 161 -1.69 -32.51 -16.01
CA LEU A 161 -2.77 -31.53 -15.99
C LEU A 161 -2.93 -30.89 -14.61
N VAL A 162 -2.67 -31.62 -13.53
CA VAL A 162 -2.64 -31.06 -12.16
C VAL A 162 -1.52 -30.03 -12.06
N GLY A 163 -0.32 -30.37 -12.57
CA GLY A 163 0.80 -29.44 -12.62
C GLY A 163 0.46 -28.17 -13.40
N GLN A 164 -0.08 -28.31 -14.62
CA GLN A 164 -0.45 -27.18 -15.47
C GLN A 164 -1.56 -26.29 -14.91
N PHE A 165 -2.43 -26.83 -14.05
CA PHE A 165 -3.51 -26.07 -13.42
C PHE A 165 -2.94 -25.00 -12.48
N PHE A 166 -1.86 -25.31 -11.77
CA PHE A 166 -1.20 -24.37 -10.85
C PHE A 166 -0.44 -23.30 -11.64
N VAL A 167 -1.13 -22.18 -11.83
CA VAL A 167 -0.64 -21.00 -12.55
C VAL A 167 0.36 -20.19 -11.69
N PRO A 168 1.32 -19.49 -12.31
CA PRO A 168 2.32 -18.69 -11.61
C PRO A 168 1.77 -17.58 -10.71
N TYR A 169 0.76 -16.84 -11.16
CA TYR A 169 0.13 -15.78 -10.35
C TYR A 169 -0.98 -16.42 -9.51
N TRP A 170 -0.66 -16.72 -8.26
CA TRP A 170 -1.51 -17.45 -7.32
C TRP A 170 -1.56 -16.72 -6.00
N ASP A 171 -2.76 -16.53 -5.46
CA ASP A 171 -2.97 -15.95 -4.13
C ASP A 171 -2.54 -16.94 -3.03
N ASP A 172 -1.34 -16.75 -2.48
CA ASP A 172 -0.77 -17.56 -1.42
C ASP A 172 -1.22 -17.14 -0.01
N GLU A 173 -1.96 -16.04 0.12
CA GLU A 173 -2.55 -15.60 1.39
C GLU A 173 -3.93 -16.25 1.61
N HIS A 174 -4.78 -16.22 0.58
CA HIS A 174 -6.16 -16.69 0.67
C HIS A 174 -6.40 -18.05 -0.01
N ALA A 175 -5.60 -18.51 -0.98
CA ALA A 175 -5.74 -19.84 -1.60
C ALA A 175 -4.62 -20.81 -1.18
N THR A 176 -4.49 -21.08 0.13
CA THR A 176 -3.45 -21.94 0.72
C THR A 176 -3.82 -23.45 0.71
N GLN A 177 -2.85 -24.33 1.00
CA GLN A 177 -2.96 -25.80 1.15
C GLN A 177 -3.13 -26.61 -0.15
N TYR A 178 -3.24 -25.96 -1.30
CA TYR A 178 -3.40 -26.66 -2.57
C TYR A 178 -2.14 -27.43 -3.02
N GLU A 179 -0.99 -27.21 -2.39
CA GLU A 179 0.26 -27.96 -2.63
C GLU A 179 0.11 -29.47 -2.36
N GLU A 180 -0.83 -29.86 -1.48
CA GLU A 180 -1.11 -31.25 -1.14
C GLU A 180 -1.55 -32.10 -2.34
N TYR A 181 -2.18 -31.49 -3.36
CA TYR A 181 -2.67 -32.21 -4.53
C TYR A 181 -1.53 -32.85 -5.33
N LEU A 182 -0.44 -32.12 -5.60
CA LEU A 182 0.74 -32.70 -6.28
C LEU A 182 1.56 -33.57 -5.34
N ALA A 183 1.74 -33.15 -4.08
CA ALA A 183 2.48 -33.93 -3.09
C ALA A 183 1.88 -35.33 -2.93
N SER A 184 0.56 -35.46 -2.81
CA SER A 184 -0.12 -36.75 -2.65
C SER A 184 0.07 -37.72 -3.82
N LEU A 185 0.38 -37.23 -5.03
CA LEU A 185 0.76 -38.08 -6.17
C LEU A 185 2.20 -38.61 -6.02
N LEU A 186 3.12 -37.75 -5.54
CA LEU A 186 4.49 -38.15 -5.22
C LEU A 186 4.52 -39.20 -4.09
N VAL A 187 3.72 -39.01 -3.03
CA VAL A 187 3.64 -39.96 -1.91
C VAL A 187 3.21 -41.35 -2.38
N GLU A 188 2.19 -41.42 -3.24
CA GLU A 188 1.62 -42.70 -3.64
C GLU A 188 2.50 -43.45 -4.66
N HIS A 189 3.12 -42.72 -5.59
CA HIS A 189 3.79 -43.34 -6.75
C HIS A 189 5.31 -43.15 -6.77
N GLY A 190 5.88 -42.31 -5.90
CA GLY A 190 7.25 -41.84 -6.00
C GLY A 190 7.50 -41.04 -7.28
N TRP A 191 8.77 -40.86 -7.64
CA TRP A 191 9.19 -40.20 -8.89
C TRP A 191 8.99 -41.09 -10.14
N HIS A 192 7.74 -41.51 -10.35
CA HIS A 192 7.29 -42.16 -11.57
C HIS A 192 7.39 -41.17 -12.76
N PRO A 193 7.65 -41.62 -14.01
CA PRO A 193 7.79 -40.73 -15.16
C PRO A 193 6.66 -39.70 -15.34
N GLU A 194 5.42 -40.10 -15.09
CA GLU A 194 4.26 -39.18 -15.17
C GLU A 194 4.22 -38.15 -14.03
N VAL A 195 4.76 -38.45 -12.85
CA VAL A 195 4.90 -37.50 -11.72
C VAL A 195 6.03 -36.51 -12.00
N ILE A 196 7.14 -36.99 -12.57
CA ILE A 196 8.24 -36.13 -13.07
C ILE A 196 7.70 -35.19 -14.15
N LYS A 197 6.86 -35.70 -15.05
CA LYS A 197 6.20 -34.88 -16.06
C LYS A 197 5.28 -33.83 -15.42
N ALA A 198 4.54 -34.16 -14.37
CA ALA A 198 3.74 -33.18 -13.64
C ALA A 198 4.56 -32.05 -13.03
N PHE A 199 5.71 -32.39 -12.44
CA PHE A 199 6.68 -31.40 -11.94
C PHE A 199 7.16 -30.46 -13.06
N ILE A 200 7.53 -31.00 -14.24
CA ILE A 200 8.01 -30.21 -15.39
C ILE A 200 6.92 -29.30 -15.97
N TRP A 201 5.67 -29.76 -15.95
CA TRP A 201 4.53 -29.05 -16.53
C TRP A 201 3.87 -28.06 -15.57
N CYS A 202 4.31 -28.01 -14.31
CA CYS A 202 3.87 -27.01 -13.34
C CYS A 202 4.65 -25.71 -13.53
N ASP A 203 3.93 -24.64 -13.85
CA ASP A 203 4.54 -23.33 -14.11
C ASP A 203 4.85 -22.59 -12.81
N ASN A 204 4.07 -22.83 -11.74
CA ASN A 204 4.28 -22.20 -10.44
C ASN A 204 5.45 -22.85 -9.65
N PRO A 205 6.50 -22.09 -9.28
CA PRO A 205 7.65 -22.62 -8.55
C PRO A 205 7.31 -23.10 -7.13
N SER A 206 6.42 -22.41 -6.42
CA SER A 206 6.03 -22.75 -5.05
C SER A 206 5.33 -24.11 -4.98
N PHE A 207 4.47 -24.42 -5.96
CA PHE A 207 3.83 -25.75 -6.05
C PHE A 207 4.81 -26.86 -6.46
N ARG A 208 5.86 -26.55 -7.23
CA ARG A 208 6.94 -27.51 -7.52
C ARG A 208 7.69 -27.89 -6.24
N SER A 209 8.05 -26.90 -5.41
CA SER A 209 8.65 -27.14 -4.10
C SER A 209 7.69 -27.84 -3.14
N GLY A 210 6.41 -27.46 -3.17
CA GLY A 210 5.34 -28.09 -2.40
C GLY A 210 5.17 -29.59 -2.66
N MET A 211 5.58 -30.10 -3.83
CA MET A 211 5.54 -31.55 -4.12
C MET A 211 6.30 -32.39 -3.10
N PHE A 212 7.42 -31.87 -2.57
CA PHE A 212 8.21 -32.55 -1.56
C PHE A 212 7.97 -32.03 -0.13
N MET A 213 6.92 -31.22 0.05
CA MET A 213 6.56 -30.52 1.30
C MET A 213 7.80 -29.87 1.90
N ASP A 214 8.41 -29.00 1.09
CA ASP A 214 9.47 -28.11 1.50
C ASP A 214 8.90 -27.15 2.54
N ASP A 215 9.44 -27.18 3.76
CA ASP A 215 9.06 -26.21 4.78
C ASP A 215 9.75 -24.89 4.46
N PRO A 216 9.02 -23.79 4.19
CA PRO A 216 9.63 -22.53 3.83
C PRO A 216 10.58 -21.97 4.91
N TYR A 217 10.48 -22.46 6.14
CA TYR A 217 11.31 -21.99 7.25
C TYR A 217 12.48 -22.92 7.59
N SER A 218 12.61 -24.09 6.94
CA SER A 218 13.70 -25.05 7.18
C SER A 218 14.20 -25.72 5.90
N ASP A 219 15.32 -26.45 5.97
CA ASP A 219 15.78 -27.29 4.84
C ASP A 219 15.13 -28.69 4.88
N ASP A 220 14.18 -28.90 5.80
CA ASP A 220 13.55 -30.20 6.00
C ASP A 220 12.43 -30.41 4.98
N THR A 221 12.62 -31.45 4.15
CA THR A 221 11.59 -31.93 3.23
C THR A 221 10.92 -33.17 3.79
N THR A 222 9.59 -33.26 3.68
CA THR A 222 8.90 -34.50 4.05
C THR A 222 9.17 -35.62 3.05
N TYR A 223 9.35 -35.29 1.76
CA TYR A 223 9.60 -36.25 0.69
C TYR A 223 10.89 -35.92 -0.06
N GLN A 224 11.46 -36.91 -0.75
CA GLN A 224 12.72 -36.72 -1.49
C GLN A 224 12.56 -35.72 -2.65
N PRO A 225 13.39 -34.67 -2.76
CA PRO A 225 13.41 -33.76 -3.90
C PRO A 225 13.78 -34.45 -5.23
N LEU A 226 13.30 -33.93 -6.35
CA LEU A 226 13.53 -34.53 -7.67
C LEU A 226 15.02 -34.54 -8.05
N GLY A 227 15.76 -33.49 -7.71
CA GLY A 227 17.19 -33.36 -7.97
C GLY A 227 17.99 -34.50 -7.34
N GLU A 228 17.70 -34.85 -6.08
CA GLU A 228 18.32 -35.98 -5.39
C GLU A 228 17.97 -37.32 -6.04
N TYR A 229 16.70 -37.52 -6.40
CA TYR A 229 16.25 -38.74 -7.08
C TYR A 229 16.98 -38.93 -8.41
N LEU A 230 17.16 -37.87 -9.19
CA LEU A 230 17.88 -37.90 -10.45
C LEU A 230 19.37 -38.24 -10.25
N GLN A 231 20.02 -37.69 -9.22
CA GLN A 231 21.41 -38.03 -8.87
C GLN A 231 21.56 -39.51 -8.48
N GLN A 232 20.59 -40.06 -7.73
CA GLN A 232 20.56 -41.47 -7.35
C GLN A 232 20.21 -42.40 -8.52
N ASN A 233 19.54 -41.87 -9.54
CA ASN A 233 19.12 -42.60 -10.74
C ASN A 233 19.59 -41.91 -12.04
N PRO A 234 20.91 -41.81 -12.32
CA PRO A 234 21.43 -41.02 -13.46
C PRO A 234 20.91 -41.46 -14.83
N CYS A 235 20.45 -42.71 -14.98
CA CYS A 235 19.83 -43.20 -16.21
C CYS A 235 18.49 -42.51 -16.53
N GLN A 236 17.79 -41.97 -15.52
CA GLN A 236 16.54 -41.23 -15.68
C GLN A 236 16.78 -39.79 -16.14
N TYR A 237 17.97 -39.22 -15.89
CA TYR A 237 18.26 -37.82 -16.21
C TYR A 237 18.18 -37.52 -17.71
N ALA A 238 18.61 -38.46 -18.57
CA ALA A 238 18.45 -38.30 -20.02
C ALA A 238 16.96 -38.25 -20.43
N HIS A 239 16.10 -39.00 -19.74
CA HIS A 239 14.66 -38.97 -19.98
C HIS A 239 14.03 -37.68 -19.45
N PHE A 240 14.46 -37.20 -18.29
CA PHE A 240 14.09 -35.88 -17.75
C PHE A 240 14.38 -34.76 -18.76
N LYS A 241 15.60 -34.66 -19.29
CA LYS A 241 15.96 -33.63 -20.29
C LYS A 241 15.10 -33.70 -21.55
N GLN A 242 14.75 -34.92 -21.98
CA GLN A 242 13.86 -35.13 -23.10
C GLN A 242 12.43 -34.66 -22.79
N MET A 243 11.91 -34.91 -21.58
CA MET A 243 10.60 -34.42 -21.14
C MET A 243 10.55 -32.89 -21.03
N VAL A 244 11.64 -32.25 -20.59
CA VAL A 244 11.75 -30.78 -20.58
C VAL A 244 11.72 -30.22 -22.01
N MET A 245 12.46 -30.82 -22.95
CA MET A 245 12.37 -30.44 -24.36
C MET A 245 10.94 -30.60 -24.91
N GLU A 246 10.27 -31.71 -24.59
CA GLU A 246 8.89 -31.97 -25.02
C GLU A 246 7.91 -30.94 -24.44
N ARG A 247 8.11 -30.49 -23.19
CA ARG A 247 7.31 -29.41 -22.58
C ARG A 247 7.41 -28.13 -23.41
N PHE A 248 8.62 -27.65 -23.70
CA PHE A 248 8.81 -26.39 -24.42
C PHE A 248 8.51 -26.48 -25.91
N GLN A 249 8.54 -27.67 -26.50
CA GLN A 249 8.02 -27.89 -27.86
C GLN A 249 6.49 -27.86 -27.92
N ALA A 250 5.83 -28.23 -26.82
CA ALA A 250 4.38 -28.29 -26.76
C ALA A 250 3.77 -26.93 -26.40
N GLU A 251 4.32 -26.25 -25.38
CA GLU A 251 3.77 -24.99 -24.88
C GLU A 251 4.88 -24.17 -24.16
N PRO A 252 4.81 -22.82 -24.15
CA PRO A 252 5.63 -21.99 -23.26
C PRO A 252 5.18 -22.01 -21.79
N VAL A 253 6.01 -21.47 -20.89
CA VAL A 253 5.70 -21.21 -19.48
C VAL A 253 4.99 -19.86 -19.33
N LEU A 254 4.02 -19.75 -18.42
CA LEU A 254 3.37 -18.46 -18.11
C LEU A 254 4.28 -17.55 -17.28
N LEU A 255 4.20 -16.24 -17.51
CA LEU A 255 4.83 -15.25 -16.64
C LEU A 255 4.03 -15.04 -15.35
N THR A 256 4.71 -14.84 -14.23
CA THR A 256 4.07 -14.50 -12.93
C THR A 256 3.47 -13.12 -12.94
N SER A 257 4.18 -12.13 -13.50
CA SER A 257 3.72 -10.75 -13.61
C SER A 257 3.95 -10.26 -15.04
N TYR A 258 3.05 -9.41 -15.49
CA TYR A 258 3.14 -8.72 -16.78
C TYR A 258 2.65 -7.30 -16.57
N ASP A 259 3.48 -6.31 -16.86
CA ASP A 259 3.07 -4.92 -16.72
C ASP A 259 2.08 -4.58 -17.85
N GLU A 260 0.82 -4.45 -17.45
CA GLU A 260 -0.29 -4.11 -18.35
C GLU A 260 -0.28 -2.62 -18.72
N SER A 261 0.44 -1.80 -17.95
CA SER A 261 0.52 -0.33 -18.09
C SER A 261 1.75 0.17 -18.86
N ASP A 262 2.81 -0.63 -18.94
CA ASP A 262 4.03 -0.26 -19.69
C ASP A 262 3.71 0.05 -21.16
N GLU A 263 4.31 1.08 -21.74
CA GLU A 263 4.11 1.42 -23.16
C GLU A 263 4.86 0.45 -24.08
N ASP A 264 6.02 -0.07 -23.65
CA ASP A 264 6.91 -0.89 -24.46
C ASP A 264 6.58 -2.39 -24.43
N GLU A 265 6.81 -3.11 -25.54
CA GLU A 265 6.67 -4.58 -25.54
C GLU A 265 7.81 -5.21 -24.72
N PRO A 266 7.51 -6.04 -23.71
CA PRO A 266 8.55 -6.59 -22.86
C PRO A 266 9.44 -7.56 -23.63
N GLU A 267 10.75 -7.45 -23.41
CA GLU A 267 11.72 -8.33 -24.06
C GLU A 267 11.65 -9.76 -23.46
N LEU A 268 10.87 -10.63 -24.10
CA LEU A 268 10.69 -12.02 -23.64
C LEU A 268 11.98 -12.87 -23.70
N SER A 269 12.97 -12.43 -24.50
CA SER A 269 14.24 -13.14 -24.74
C SER A 269 15.14 -13.23 -23.48
N GLY A 270 14.92 -12.32 -22.53
CA GLY A 270 15.65 -12.26 -21.26
C GLY A 270 15.29 -13.38 -20.29
N TYR A 271 14.07 -13.93 -20.38
CA TYR A 271 13.58 -14.94 -19.45
C TYR A 271 14.19 -16.33 -19.72
N LYS A 272 14.54 -17.05 -18.65
CA LYS A 272 15.23 -18.35 -18.71
C LYS A 272 14.46 -19.44 -17.96
N PRO A 273 13.30 -19.92 -18.48
CA PRO A 273 12.40 -20.81 -17.75
C PRO A 273 12.96 -22.22 -17.47
N VAL A 274 13.96 -22.69 -18.22
CA VAL A 274 14.65 -23.95 -17.87
C VAL A 274 15.47 -23.77 -16.60
N ILE A 275 16.04 -22.58 -16.38
CA ILE A 275 16.78 -22.27 -15.16
C ILE A 275 15.83 -22.21 -13.97
N TRP A 276 14.66 -21.58 -14.11
CA TRP A 276 13.61 -21.57 -13.08
C TRP A 276 13.16 -22.97 -12.66
N LEU A 277 13.06 -23.89 -13.62
CA LEU A 277 12.77 -25.29 -13.34
C LEU A 277 13.89 -25.93 -12.50
N TYR A 278 15.16 -25.67 -12.84
CA TYR A 278 16.32 -26.22 -12.13
C TYR A 278 16.47 -25.66 -10.71
N GLN A 279 16.08 -24.39 -10.50
CA GLN A 279 16.07 -23.75 -9.19
C GLN A 279 15.15 -24.48 -8.19
N THR A 280 14.13 -25.18 -8.67
CA THR A 280 13.18 -25.94 -7.83
C THR A 280 13.51 -27.43 -7.69
N LEU A 281 14.63 -27.92 -8.22
CA LEU A 281 14.97 -29.36 -8.15
C LEU A 281 15.34 -29.84 -6.74
N PHE A 282 15.73 -28.91 -5.86
CA PHE A 282 16.12 -29.17 -4.48
C PHE A 282 15.37 -28.19 -3.56
N ALA A 283 15.26 -28.55 -2.28
CA ALA A 283 14.81 -27.64 -1.24
C ALA A 283 15.71 -26.42 -1.12
N ARG A 284 15.13 -25.28 -0.78
CA ARG A 284 15.85 -24.02 -0.63
C ARG A 284 15.30 -23.20 0.54
N SER A 285 16.19 -22.79 1.45
CA SER A 285 15.89 -21.73 2.41
C SER A 285 15.74 -20.37 1.71
N TYR A 286 14.78 -19.56 2.14
CA TYR A 286 14.42 -18.26 1.54
C TYR A 286 15.54 -17.18 1.56
N ASP A 287 16.73 -17.47 2.08
CA ASP A 287 17.84 -16.52 2.10
C ASP A 287 18.43 -16.33 0.68
N ASP A 288 18.33 -15.09 0.19
CA ASP A 288 18.83 -14.66 -1.13
C ASP A 288 20.36 -14.77 -1.28
N GLU A 289 21.11 -14.85 -0.17
CA GLU A 289 22.58 -14.80 -0.17
C GLU A 289 23.26 -16.07 -0.72
N ASP A 290 22.55 -17.21 -0.76
CA ASP A 290 23.10 -18.49 -1.20
C ASP A 290 22.68 -18.93 -2.60
N GLU A 291 22.02 -18.08 -3.40
CA GLU A 291 21.57 -18.47 -4.76
C GLU A 291 22.74 -18.92 -5.65
N ASP A 292 23.85 -18.19 -5.61
CA ASP A 292 25.08 -18.55 -6.33
C ASP A 292 25.60 -19.92 -5.86
N ALA A 293 25.68 -20.13 -4.54
CA ALA A 293 26.20 -21.36 -3.96
C ALA A 293 25.30 -22.56 -4.31
N PHE A 294 23.99 -22.37 -4.23
CA PHE A 294 22.97 -23.33 -4.61
C PHE A 294 23.10 -23.74 -6.09
N MET A 295 23.26 -22.77 -6.99
CA MET A 295 23.43 -23.03 -8.43
C MET A 295 24.80 -23.63 -8.77
N GLN A 296 25.85 -23.37 -7.97
CA GLN A 296 27.17 -23.96 -8.14
C GLN A 296 27.30 -25.39 -7.58
N GLN A 297 26.27 -25.94 -6.91
CA GLN A 297 26.36 -27.27 -6.34
C GLN A 297 26.63 -28.35 -7.40
N PRO A 298 27.39 -29.42 -7.09
CA PRO A 298 27.62 -30.51 -8.03
C PRO A 298 26.32 -31.19 -8.44
N PHE A 299 26.05 -31.24 -9.74
CA PHE A 299 24.90 -31.93 -10.30
C PHE A 299 25.30 -32.70 -11.55
N MET A 300 25.07 -34.02 -11.52
CA MET A 300 25.42 -34.93 -12.61
C MET A 300 26.91 -34.89 -12.98
N ALA A 301 27.25 -34.37 -14.16
CA ALA A 301 28.62 -34.29 -14.66
C ALA A 301 29.28 -32.91 -14.46
N SER A 302 28.51 -31.89 -14.05
CA SER A 302 28.98 -30.51 -13.83
C SER A 302 28.33 -29.89 -12.59
N THR A 303 28.02 -28.60 -12.62
CA THR A 303 27.19 -27.88 -11.65
C THR A 303 25.73 -27.85 -12.08
N LEU A 304 24.83 -27.54 -11.14
CA LEU A 304 23.41 -27.34 -11.43
C LEU A 304 23.19 -26.24 -12.49
N GLU A 305 23.91 -25.12 -12.35
CA GLU A 305 23.89 -24.00 -13.29
C GLU A 305 24.30 -24.41 -14.71
N ASP A 306 25.45 -25.07 -14.88
CA ASP A 306 25.94 -25.44 -16.21
C ASP A 306 24.96 -26.37 -16.93
N GLU A 307 24.41 -27.37 -16.23
CA GLU A 307 23.42 -28.28 -16.81
C GLU A 307 22.11 -27.55 -17.18
N ALA A 308 21.66 -26.59 -16.35
CA ALA A 308 20.48 -25.78 -16.63
C ALA A 308 20.68 -24.91 -17.88
N TYR A 309 21.79 -24.18 -17.96
CA TYR A 309 22.13 -23.31 -19.09
C TYR A 309 22.39 -24.08 -20.38
N ASP A 310 23.09 -25.21 -20.32
CA ASP A 310 23.33 -26.05 -21.49
C ASP A 310 21.99 -26.58 -22.04
N LEU A 311 21.06 -26.96 -21.17
CA LEU A 311 19.72 -27.39 -21.58
C LEU A 311 18.87 -26.21 -22.11
N GLN A 312 18.90 -25.05 -21.46
CA GLN A 312 18.25 -23.82 -21.92
C GLN A 312 18.71 -23.49 -23.36
N CYS A 313 20.02 -23.39 -23.58
CA CYS A 313 20.59 -23.13 -24.91
C CYS A 313 20.22 -24.22 -25.91
N TYR A 314 20.21 -25.49 -25.48
CA TYR A 314 19.86 -26.62 -26.36
C TYR A 314 18.40 -26.57 -26.83
N ILE A 315 17.49 -26.08 -25.98
CA ILE A 315 16.07 -25.86 -26.27
C ILE A 315 15.86 -24.63 -27.13
N GLU A 316 16.44 -23.48 -26.77
CA GLU A 316 16.35 -22.22 -27.55
C GLU A 316 16.80 -22.41 -29.01
N ASN A 317 17.79 -23.27 -29.25
CA ASN A 317 18.26 -23.58 -30.61
C ASN A 317 17.34 -24.53 -31.42
N ARG A 318 16.29 -25.09 -30.82
CA ARG A 318 15.42 -26.12 -31.44
C ARG A 318 13.94 -25.75 -31.44
N VAL A 319 13.53 -24.92 -30.49
CA VAL A 319 12.17 -24.39 -30.40
C VAL A 319 12.16 -23.04 -31.09
N ASN A 320 11.28 -22.86 -32.09
CA ASN A 320 11.21 -21.64 -32.90
C ASN A 320 10.27 -20.57 -32.31
N THR A 321 9.72 -20.83 -31.13
CA THR A 321 8.80 -19.96 -30.40
C THR A 321 9.42 -19.55 -29.07
N ASP A 322 8.93 -18.48 -28.48
CA ASP A 322 9.36 -18.08 -27.14
C ASP A 322 9.08 -19.19 -26.12
N LEU A 323 9.96 -19.27 -25.12
CA LEU A 323 9.85 -20.28 -24.05
C LEU A 323 8.94 -19.81 -22.91
N VAL A 324 8.62 -18.51 -22.88
CA VAL A 324 7.67 -17.88 -21.96
C VAL A 324 6.57 -17.15 -22.75
N LYS A 325 5.41 -16.96 -22.14
CA LYS A 325 4.35 -16.09 -22.65
C LYS A 325 3.61 -15.39 -21.50
N PRO A 326 3.09 -14.17 -21.70
CA PRO A 326 2.03 -13.64 -20.85
C PRO A 326 0.73 -14.45 -21.01
N SER A 327 -0.17 -14.33 -20.05
CA SER A 327 -1.52 -14.90 -20.18
C SER A 327 -2.33 -14.13 -21.22
N GLU A 328 -3.36 -14.77 -21.79
CA GLU A 328 -4.23 -14.09 -22.76
C GLU A 328 -4.99 -12.94 -22.08
N ARG A 329 -5.41 -13.12 -20.82
CA ARG A 329 -6.09 -12.08 -20.04
C ARG A 329 -5.21 -10.85 -19.79
N ALA A 330 -3.92 -11.04 -19.50
CA ALA A 330 -2.98 -9.92 -19.33
C ALA A 330 -2.79 -9.15 -20.66
N LEU A 331 -2.78 -9.85 -21.80
CA LEU A 331 -2.73 -9.21 -23.12
C LEU A 331 -4.03 -8.46 -23.44
N GLU A 332 -5.19 -9.01 -23.06
CA GLU A 332 -6.49 -8.33 -23.17
C GLU A 332 -6.51 -7.05 -22.33
N LYS A 333 -6.16 -7.12 -21.04
CA LYS A 333 -6.11 -5.96 -20.14
C LYS A 333 -5.14 -4.88 -20.64
N ARG A 334 -3.97 -5.25 -21.15
CA ARG A 334 -3.04 -4.29 -21.78
C ARG A 334 -3.63 -3.64 -23.03
N ALA A 335 -4.34 -4.40 -23.86
CA ALA A 335 -5.01 -3.85 -25.04
C ALA A 335 -6.17 -2.91 -24.64
N GLU A 336 -6.93 -3.26 -23.61
CA GLU A 336 -7.96 -2.42 -22.99
C GLU A 336 -7.35 -1.11 -22.46
N TYR A 337 -6.24 -1.18 -21.72
CA TYR A 337 -5.52 -0.02 -21.19
C TYR A 337 -4.95 0.89 -22.30
N ARG A 338 -4.30 0.32 -23.33
CA ARG A 338 -3.83 1.10 -24.48
C ARG A 338 -4.99 1.78 -25.22
N ALA A 339 -6.10 1.06 -25.40
CA ALA A 339 -7.28 1.65 -26.00
C ALA A 339 -7.88 2.76 -25.12
N TYR A 340 -7.80 2.64 -23.79
CA TYR A 340 -8.16 3.71 -22.85
C TYR A 340 -7.25 4.93 -23.03
N LEU A 341 -5.92 4.77 -23.03
CA LEU A 341 -4.98 5.87 -23.25
C LEU A 341 -5.22 6.57 -24.61
N GLU A 342 -5.43 5.82 -25.68
CA GLU A 342 -5.75 6.39 -27.01
C GLU A 342 -7.07 7.19 -27.00
N ARG A 343 -8.07 6.79 -26.20
CA ARG A 343 -9.32 7.56 -26.01
C ARG A 343 -9.08 8.79 -25.13
N ASP A 344 -8.33 8.63 -24.06
CA ASP A 344 -8.06 9.66 -23.07
C ASP A 344 -7.25 10.81 -23.68
N ASP A 345 -6.26 10.53 -24.53
CA ASP A 345 -5.52 11.55 -25.29
C ASP A 345 -6.44 12.42 -26.17
N ARG A 346 -7.52 11.81 -26.68
CA ARG A 346 -8.51 12.52 -27.51
C ARG A 346 -9.49 13.36 -26.70
N ARG A 347 -9.48 13.33 -25.37
CA ARG A 347 -10.32 14.23 -24.54
C ARG A 347 -10.04 15.71 -24.78
N TYR A 348 -8.86 16.03 -25.32
CA TYR A 348 -8.47 17.38 -25.70
C TYR A 348 -8.89 17.76 -27.14
N ASP A 349 -9.42 16.82 -27.93
CA ASP A 349 -9.97 17.10 -29.25
C ASP A 349 -11.27 17.92 -29.12
N LEU A 350 -11.44 18.88 -30.04
CA LEU A 350 -12.60 19.76 -30.04
C LEU A 350 -13.92 19.00 -30.26
N ASN A 351 -14.86 19.10 -29.31
CA ASN A 351 -16.18 18.47 -29.31
C ASN A 351 -16.17 16.93 -29.22
N TYR A 352 -15.09 16.31 -28.74
CA TYR A 352 -14.97 14.86 -28.70
C TYR A 352 -16.07 14.20 -27.88
N GLY A 353 -16.34 14.68 -26.67
CA GLY A 353 -17.41 14.15 -25.81
C GLY A 353 -18.79 14.21 -26.47
N SER A 354 -19.09 15.29 -27.18
CA SER A 354 -20.34 15.45 -27.92
C SER A 354 -20.45 14.52 -29.12
N GLU A 355 -19.33 14.26 -29.83
CA GLU A 355 -19.26 13.31 -30.93
C GLU A 355 -19.47 11.86 -30.44
N VAL A 356 -18.87 11.51 -29.30
CA VAL A 356 -19.00 10.19 -28.66
C VAL A 356 -20.43 9.96 -28.15
N LEU A 357 -21.05 10.97 -27.53
CA LEU A 357 -22.41 10.87 -26.97
C LEU A 357 -23.51 10.77 -28.04
N LYS A 358 -23.38 11.50 -29.15
CA LYS A 358 -24.46 11.71 -30.12
C LYS A 358 -25.06 10.41 -30.70
N PRO A 359 -24.26 9.39 -31.10
CA PRO A 359 -24.80 8.12 -31.57
C PRO A 359 -25.74 7.43 -30.57
N LEU A 360 -25.41 7.49 -29.26
CA LEU A 360 -26.23 6.91 -28.21
C LEU A 360 -27.61 7.60 -28.15
N ILE A 361 -27.63 8.94 -28.15
CA ILE A 361 -28.89 9.70 -28.15
C ILE A 361 -29.73 9.41 -29.39
N LEU A 362 -29.11 9.37 -30.58
CA LEU A 362 -29.80 9.10 -31.84
C LEU A 362 -30.40 7.68 -31.90
N ALA A 363 -29.81 6.72 -31.19
CA ALA A 363 -30.31 5.35 -31.07
C ALA A 363 -31.52 5.23 -30.13
N MET A 364 -31.74 6.20 -29.23
CA MET A 364 -32.90 6.21 -28.34
C MET A 364 -34.21 6.42 -29.12
N PRO A 365 -35.37 5.99 -28.57
CA PRO A 365 -36.68 6.31 -29.13
C PRO A 365 -36.86 7.82 -29.31
N GLN A 366 -37.18 8.26 -30.53
CA GLN A 366 -37.26 9.68 -30.91
C GLN A 366 -35.90 10.43 -30.84
N GLY A 367 -34.79 9.72 -31.03
CA GLY A 367 -33.42 10.26 -30.91
C GLY A 367 -33.15 11.55 -31.68
N GLU A 368 -33.65 11.72 -32.92
CA GLU A 368 -33.51 12.99 -33.65
C GLU A 368 -34.20 14.17 -32.94
N SER A 369 -35.36 13.94 -32.33
CA SER A 369 -36.09 14.95 -31.56
C SER A 369 -35.42 15.21 -30.21
N LEU A 370 -34.89 14.17 -29.54
CA LEU A 370 -34.11 14.30 -28.31
C LEU A 370 -32.81 15.09 -28.54
N TRP A 371 -32.13 14.87 -29.66
CA TRP A 371 -30.95 15.64 -30.03
C TRP A 371 -31.28 17.13 -30.28
N ARG A 372 -32.40 17.43 -30.95
CA ARG A 372 -32.88 18.82 -31.09
C ARG A 372 -33.23 19.47 -29.77
N TYR A 373 -33.79 18.69 -28.83
CA TYR A 373 -34.00 19.15 -27.45
C TYR A 373 -32.68 19.54 -26.80
N ILE A 374 -31.65 18.69 -26.87
CA ILE A 374 -30.32 19.01 -26.33
C ILE A 374 -29.77 20.31 -26.98
N GLU A 375 -29.79 20.42 -28.31
CA GLU A 375 -29.19 21.56 -29.03
C GLU A 375 -29.82 22.91 -28.67
N ASN A 376 -31.15 23.01 -28.58
CA ASN A 376 -31.81 24.32 -28.47
C ASN A 376 -33.10 24.34 -27.63
N GLY A 377 -33.43 23.23 -26.96
CA GLY A 377 -34.61 23.11 -26.10
C GLY A 377 -35.94 22.95 -26.85
N THR A 378 -35.93 22.85 -28.19
CA THR A 378 -37.14 22.54 -28.95
C THR A 378 -37.51 21.06 -28.82
N GLU A 379 -38.77 20.67 -29.02
CA GLU A 379 -39.23 19.26 -28.92
C GLU A 379 -39.26 18.64 -27.49
N LEU A 380 -39.56 19.42 -26.44
CA LEU A 380 -39.74 18.93 -25.05
C LEU A 380 -40.65 17.69 -24.94
N GLN A 381 -41.64 17.55 -25.83
CA GLN A 381 -42.54 16.38 -25.86
C GLN A 381 -41.80 15.05 -26.09
N ALA A 382 -40.65 15.07 -26.78
CA ALA A 382 -39.82 13.88 -26.98
C ALA A 382 -39.18 13.43 -25.66
N LEU A 383 -38.66 14.37 -24.86
CA LEU A 383 -38.14 14.10 -23.52
C LEU A 383 -39.26 13.60 -22.58
N GLU A 384 -40.43 14.22 -22.61
CA GLU A 384 -41.56 13.83 -21.76
C GLU A 384 -42.08 12.41 -22.06
N ALA A 385 -41.96 11.97 -23.31
CA ALA A 385 -42.36 10.64 -23.78
C ALA A 385 -41.27 9.56 -23.60
N LEU A 386 -40.04 9.95 -23.24
CA LEU A 386 -38.93 9.02 -23.05
C LEU A 386 -39.19 8.15 -21.81
N GLN A 387 -39.20 6.84 -22.01
CA GLN A 387 -39.28 5.83 -20.96
C GLN A 387 -37.88 5.33 -20.61
N GLU A 388 -37.79 4.53 -19.55
CA GLU A 388 -36.54 3.88 -19.15
C GLU A 388 -36.00 2.97 -20.26
N ILE A 389 -34.69 2.99 -20.45
CA ILE A 389 -33.95 2.20 -21.44
C ILE A 389 -32.71 1.63 -20.78
N GLU A 390 -32.41 0.36 -21.03
CA GLU A 390 -31.12 -0.24 -20.66
C GLU A 390 -30.00 0.41 -21.49
N LEU A 391 -29.28 1.37 -20.90
CA LEU A 391 -28.34 2.23 -21.64
C LEU A 391 -27.09 1.47 -22.09
N LEU A 392 -26.51 0.61 -21.24
CA LEU A 392 -25.31 -0.16 -21.56
C LEU A 392 -25.51 -1.05 -22.81
N PRO A 393 -26.54 -1.93 -22.90
CA PRO A 393 -26.80 -2.69 -24.13
C PRO A 393 -27.04 -1.82 -25.37
N LEU A 394 -27.70 -0.67 -25.20
CA LEU A 394 -27.95 0.25 -26.31
C LEU A 394 -26.65 0.90 -26.82
N ALA A 395 -25.78 1.33 -25.89
CA ALA A 395 -24.47 1.89 -26.20
C ALA A 395 -23.60 0.87 -26.94
N HIS A 396 -23.48 -0.35 -26.41
CA HIS A 396 -22.75 -1.44 -27.05
C HIS A 396 -23.24 -1.74 -28.47
N GLN A 397 -24.55 -1.60 -28.73
CA GLN A 397 -25.11 -1.87 -30.05
C GLN A 397 -24.94 -0.73 -31.08
N TYR A 398 -25.00 0.53 -30.64
CA TYR A 398 -25.11 1.68 -31.56
C TYR A 398 -24.09 2.82 -31.35
N ALA A 399 -23.32 2.79 -30.25
CA ALA A 399 -22.39 3.84 -29.84
C ALA A 399 -21.14 3.25 -29.19
N SER A 400 -20.30 2.56 -29.96
CA SER A 400 -19.17 1.76 -29.44
C SER A 400 -18.14 2.57 -28.65
N GLU A 401 -17.82 3.80 -29.05
CA GLU A 401 -16.91 4.66 -28.27
C GLU A 401 -17.53 5.09 -26.93
N MET A 402 -18.84 5.40 -26.90
CA MET A 402 -19.53 5.72 -25.65
C MET A 402 -19.67 4.50 -24.75
N ALA A 403 -19.88 3.32 -25.33
CA ALA A 403 -19.92 2.07 -24.58
C ALA A 403 -18.58 1.83 -23.87
N ALA A 404 -17.46 1.95 -24.58
CA ALA A 404 -16.14 1.81 -23.99
C ALA A 404 -15.91 2.84 -22.86
N HIS A 405 -16.28 4.11 -23.07
CA HIS A 405 -16.21 5.14 -22.02
C HIS A 405 -17.05 4.78 -20.79
N MET A 406 -18.26 4.25 -20.99
CA MET A 406 -19.10 3.80 -19.88
C MET A 406 -18.49 2.59 -19.16
N ASP A 407 -17.89 1.65 -19.90
CA ASP A 407 -17.24 0.46 -19.34
C ASP A 407 -16.02 0.82 -18.48
N ASP A 408 -15.32 1.92 -18.82
CA ASP A 408 -14.15 2.42 -18.06
C ASP A 408 -14.54 3.01 -16.70
N HIS A 409 -15.76 3.55 -16.57
CA HIS A 409 -16.22 4.28 -15.36
C HIS A 409 -17.25 3.52 -14.52
N VAL A 410 -18.12 2.71 -15.11
CA VAL A 410 -19.19 2.03 -14.37
C VAL A 410 -18.61 0.87 -13.57
N CYS A 411 -18.85 0.89 -12.25
CA CYS A 411 -18.44 -0.18 -11.34
C CYS A 411 -18.92 -1.57 -11.80
N LYS A 412 -17.99 -2.53 -11.88
CA LYS A 412 -18.27 -3.89 -12.39
C LYS A 412 -19.37 -4.62 -11.63
N TRP A 413 -19.43 -4.46 -10.31
CA TRP A 413 -20.42 -5.13 -9.44
C TRP A 413 -21.83 -4.52 -9.54
N GLU A 414 -21.96 -3.31 -10.09
CA GLU A 414 -23.24 -2.62 -10.34
C GLU A 414 -23.39 -2.21 -11.82
N TYR A 415 -22.95 -3.08 -12.74
CA TYR A 415 -22.95 -2.86 -14.18
C TYR A 415 -24.36 -2.90 -14.81
N ASN A 416 -25.16 -1.87 -14.53
CA ASN A 416 -26.53 -1.66 -15.00
C ASN A 416 -26.91 -0.17 -14.89
N ASN A 417 -28.17 0.19 -15.14
CA ASN A 417 -28.65 1.57 -15.05
C ASN A 417 -28.49 2.23 -13.67
N GLN A 418 -28.42 1.46 -12.57
CA GLN A 418 -28.11 2.00 -11.25
C GLN A 418 -26.65 2.46 -11.16
N GLY A 419 -25.69 1.64 -11.60
CA GLY A 419 -24.28 2.03 -11.60
C GLY A 419 -24.00 3.21 -12.52
N ILE A 420 -24.70 3.32 -13.66
CA ILE A 420 -24.63 4.51 -14.52
C ILE A 420 -25.16 5.76 -13.80
N ALA A 421 -26.20 5.64 -12.98
CA ALA A 421 -26.75 6.77 -12.23
C ALA A 421 -25.82 7.21 -11.09
N GLU A 422 -25.11 6.26 -10.50
CA GLU A 422 -24.10 6.50 -9.46
C GLU A 422 -22.84 7.16 -10.03
N GLU A 423 -22.38 6.70 -11.19
CA GLU A 423 -21.16 7.18 -11.88
C GLU A 423 -21.46 8.20 -12.99
N LEU A 424 -22.64 8.83 -12.99
CA LEU A 424 -23.09 9.66 -14.12
C LEU A 424 -22.17 10.87 -14.37
N GLU A 425 -21.57 11.40 -13.30
CA GLU A 425 -20.62 12.51 -13.37
C GLU A 425 -19.45 12.14 -14.29
N SER A 426 -18.80 11.00 -14.04
CA SER A 426 -17.64 10.53 -14.81
C SER A 426 -18.04 10.03 -16.19
N VAL A 427 -19.21 9.39 -16.32
CA VAL A 427 -19.79 9.02 -17.63
C VAL A 427 -20.01 10.25 -18.54
N LEU A 428 -20.28 11.43 -17.96
CA LEU A 428 -20.51 12.67 -18.70
C LEU A 428 -19.31 13.63 -18.68
N GLU A 429 -18.17 13.24 -18.13
CA GLU A 429 -16.99 14.10 -17.98
C GLU A 429 -16.53 14.70 -19.31
N LEU A 430 -16.41 13.89 -20.37
CA LEU A 430 -16.02 14.35 -21.71
C LEU A 430 -17.01 15.39 -22.26
N VAL A 431 -18.30 15.17 -22.06
CA VAL A 431 -19.37 16.08 -22.53
C VAL A 431 -19.37 17.37 -21.72
N ARG A 432 -19.09 17.27 -20.42
CA ARG A 432 -18.93 18.42 -19.53
C ARG A 432 -17.75 19.27 -19.99
N GLY A 433 -16.59 18.65 -20.23
CA GLY A 433 -15.38 19.30 -20.73
C GLY A 433 -15.62 20.09 -22.03
N ASP A 434 -16.31 19.48 -23.00
CA ASP A 434 -16.68 20.15 -24.26
C ASP A 434 -17.55 21.40 -24.08
N LEU A 435 -18.57 21.29 -23.22
CA LEU A 435 -19.61 22.30 -23.12
C LEU A 435 -19.24 23.41 -22.13
N LEU A 436 -18.45 23.12 -21.09
CA LEU A 436 -18.22 24.04 -19.96
C LEU A 436 -16.78 24.60 -19.88
N THR A 437 -15.88 24.29 -20.81
CA THR A 437 -14.52 24.90 -20.83
C THR A 437 -14.41 26.16 -21.70
N ASP A 438 -13.59 27.10 -21.24
CA ASP A 438 -13.25 28.37 -21.93
C ASP A 438 -12.06 28.24 -22.92
N HIS A 439 -11.56 27.03 -23.16
CA HIS A 439 -10.30 26.78 -23.88
C HIS A 439 -10.33 26.96 -25.40
N PHE A 440 -11.43 27.43 -25.99
CA PHE A 440 -11.52 27.64 -27.43
C PHE A 440 -11.72 29.12 -27.77
N GLY A 441 -10.61 29.86 -27.70
CA GLY A 441 -10.45 31.08 -28.47
C GLY A 441 -10.34 30.75 -29.96
N GLU A 442 -11.33 31.22 -30.73
CA GLU A 442 -11.45 31.19 -32.20
C GLU A 442 -12.15 29.95 -32.80
N GLU A 443 -13.31 30.23 -33.40
CA GLU A 443 -14.20 29.32 -34.11
C GLU A 443 -13.48 28.54 -35.23
N THR A 444 -13.55 27.20 -35.23
CA THR A 444 -13.16 26.38 -36.39
C THR A 444 -14.36 25.65 -36.99
N THR A 445 -14.55 25.83 -38.30
CA THR A 445 -15.53 25.10 -39.10
C THR A 445 -15.00 23.72 -39.47
N ILE A 446 -15.73 22.65 -39.12
CA ILE A 446 -15.41 21.28 -39.55
C ILE A 446 -16.38 20.87 -40.66
N GLU A 447 -15.83 20.48 -41.82
CA GLU A 447 -16.58 19.94 -42.95
C GLU A 447 -16.41 18.41 -42.98
N HIS A 448 -17.48 17.67 -42.67
CA HIS A 448 -17.46 16.20 -42.68
C HIS A 448 -17.47 15.65 -44.11
N ALA A 449 -17.01 14.41 -44.30
CA ALA A 449 -16.87 13.76 -45.61
C ALA A 449 -18.19 13.61 -46.42
N ASN A 450 -19.34 13.79 -45.78
CA ASN A 450 -20.67 13.82 -46.42
C ASN A 450 -21.12 15.23 -46.88
N GLY A 451 -20.28 16.25 -46.71
CA GLY A 451 -20.57 17.65 -47.03
C GLY A 451 -21.41 18.37 -45.96
N LEU A 452 -21.61 17.77 -44.78
CA LEU A 452 -22.20 18.46 -43.65
C LEU A 452 -21.14 19.37 -43.01
N ILE A 453 -21.42 20.67 -43.02
CA ILE A 453 -20.60 21.67 -42.33
C ILE A 453 -21.23 21.89 -40.96
N THR A 454 -20.56 21.48 -39.90
CA THR A 454 -20.98 21.76 -38.52
C THR A 454 -20.27 23.04 -38.10
N THR A 455 -20.96 24.18 -38.25
CA THR A 455 -20.52 25.45 -37.66
C THR A 455 -21.50 25.83 -36.57
N LEU A 456 -21.06 25.80 -35.31
CA LEU A 456 -21.75 26.53 -34.24
C LEU A 456 -21.29 27.99 -34.33
N THR A 457 -21.77 28.73 -35.32
CA THR A 457 -21.60 30.18 -35.40
C THR A 457 -22.60 30.82 -34.45
N VAL A 458 -22.14 31.52 -33.41
CA VAL A 458 -23.01 32.47 -32.71
C VAL A 458 -22.98 33.77 -33.50
N THR A 459 -24.06 34.04 -34.21
CA THR A 459 -24.36 35.41 -34.63
C THR A 459 -24.42 36.31 -33.38
N PRO A 460 -23.73 37.47 -33.35
CA PRO A 460 -23.68 38.42 -32.22
C PRO A 460 -25.03 39.01 -31.76
N ASP A 461 -26.15 38.53 -32.30
CA ASP A 461 -27.50 39.04 -32.08
C ASP A 461 -28.27 38.25 -30.99
N SER A 462 -27.67 37.26 -30.30
CA SER A 462 -28.31 36.61 -29.15
C SER A 462 -28.00 37.32 -27.84
N GLU A 463 -29.03 37.71 -27.08
CA GLU A 463 -28.93 38.36 -25.75
C GLU A 463 -28.33 37.47 -24.63
N VAL A 464 -27.85 36.25 -24.95
CA VAL A 464 -27.33 35.24 -24.02
C VAL A 464 -25.87 34.93 -24.39
N SER A 465 -24.96 34.93 -23.40
CA SER A 465 -23.55 34.55 -23.65
C SER A 465 -23.44 33.09 -24.09
N LEU A 466 -22.46 32.77 -24.95
CA LEU A 466 -22.22 31.41 -25.45
C LEU A 466 -22.10 30.40 -24.31
N LEU A 467 -21.37 30.75 -23.25
CA LEU A 467 -21.21 29.93 -22.05
C LEU A 467 -22.58 29.57 -21.43
N LYS A 468 -23.45 30.56 -21.22
CA LYS A 468 -24.79 30.32 -20.68
C LYS A 468 -25.65 29.43 -21.59
N ALA A 469 -25.51 29.52 -22.91
CA ALA A 469 -26.20 28.63 -23.83
C ALA A 469 -25.66 27.18 -23.76
N ARG A 470 -24.36 27.00 -23.54
CA ARG A 470 -23.73 25.69 -23.37
C ARG A 470 -24.02 25.06 -22.00
N CYS A 471 -24.06 25.84 -20.92
CA CYS A 471 -24.55 25.41 -19.61
C CYS A 471 -25.96 24.78 -19.72
N GLU A 472 -26.87 25.49 -20.39
CA GLU A 472 -28.23 24.99 -20.64
C GLU A 472 -28.25 23.74 -21.53
N GLN A 473 -27.33 23.62 -22.48
CA GLN A 473 -27.19 22.42 -23.31
C GLN A 473 -26.74 21.21 -22.49
N TYR A 474 -25.76 21.37 -21.60
CA TYR A 474 -25.30 20.30 -20.72
C TYR A 474 -26.42 19.83 -19.77
N LEU A 475 -27.18 20.75 -19.16
CA LEU A 475 -28.33 20.40 -18.34
C LEU A 475 -29.41 19.62 -19.12
N ARG A 476 -29.58 19.89 -20.41
CA ARG A 476 -30.49 19.12 -21.27
C ARG A 476 -29.95 17.73 -21.61
N VAL A 477 -28.62 17.53 -21.66
CA VAL A 477 -28.03 16.18 -21.70
C VAL A 477 -28.39 15.41 -20.43
N VAL A 478 -28.18 16.01 -19.26
CA VAL A 478 -28.50 15.40 -17.97
C VAL A 478 -29.99 15.05 -17.87
N ASP A 479 -30.90 15.88 -18.39
CA ASP A 479 -32.34 15.56 -18.44
C ASP A 479 -32.64 14.28 -19.22
N VAL A 480 -31.98 14.09 -20.36
CA VAL A 480 -32.18 12.91 -21.21
C VAL A 480 -31.71 11.67 -20.46
N PHE A 481 -30.55 11.71 -19.80
CA PHE A 481 -30.07 10.61 -18.96
C PHE A 481 -30.99 10.35 -17.77
N TYR A 482 -31.45 11.38 -17.06
CA TYR A 482 -32.39 11.22 -15.95
C TYR A 482 -33.66 10.46 -16.38
N ARG A 483 -34.20 10.76 -17.57
CA ARG A 483 -35.39 10.07 -18.11
C ARG A 483 -35.07 8.68 -18.62
N ALA A 484 -33.96 8.50 -19.36
CA ALA A 484 -33.54 7.21 -19.89
C ALA A 484 -33.18 6.22 -18.77
N LEU A 485 -32.66 6.71 -17.65
CA LEU A 485 -32.39 5.96 -16.42
C LEU A 485 -33.64 5.83 -15.53
N GLY A 486 -34.85 6.05 -16.05
CA GLY A 486 -36.09 5.80 -15.31
C GLY A 486 -36.36 6.74 -14.13
N LYS A 487 -35.75 7.93 -14.12
CA LYS A 487 -35.82 8.93 -13.02
C LYS A 487 -35.25 8.43 -11.69
N ARG A 488 -34.17 7.68 -11.78
CA ARG A 488 -33.32 7.37 -10.63
C ARG A 488 -32.63 8.65 -10.15
N GLU A 489 -32.51 8.79 -8.85
CA GLU A 489 -31.72 9.88 -8.28
C GLU A 489 -30.23 9.62 -8.57
N PHE A 490 -29.48 10.67 -8.86
CA PHE A 490 -28.04 10.56 -9.08
C PHE A 490 -27.27 10.60 -7.76
N SER A 491 -25.99 10.21 -7.82
CA SER A 491 -25.05 10.30 -6.70
C SER A 491 -24.83 11.73 -6.22
N GLU A 492 -24.21 11.86 -5.05
CA GLU A 492 -23.75 13.13 -4.51
C GLU A 492 -22.71 13.80 -5.41
N TYR A 493 -21.82 13.04 -6.06
CA TYR A 493 -20.84 13.58 -7.01
C TYR A 493 -21.50 14.30 -8.18
N MET A 494 -22.57 13.74 -8.74
CA MET A 494 -23.33 14.39 -9.80
C MET A 494 -24.12 15.61 -9.30
N MET A 495 -24.62 15.58 -8.06
CA MET A 495 -25.26 16.75 -7.45
C MET A 495 -24.25 17.89 -7.27
N ASP A 496 -23.09 17.59 -6.70
CA ASP A 496 -22.03 18.55 -6.42
C ASP A 496 -21.49 19.15 -7.74
N SER A 497 -21.25 18.34 -8.78
CA SER A 497 -20.80 18.84 -10.09
C SER A 497 -21.78 19.81 -10.76
N LEU A 498 -23.07 19.78 -10.39
CA LEU A 498 -24.08 20.70 -10.91
C LEU A 498 -24.35 21.91 -10.02
N THR A 499 -24.04 21.83 -8.72
CA THR A 499 -24.54 22.78 -7.71
C THR A 499 -23.47 23.45 -6.86
N ASP A 500 -22.27 22.86 -6.79
CA ASP A 500 -21.20 23.25 -5.87
C ASP A 500 -19.87 23.61 -6.58
N ASP A 501 -19.84 23.61 -7.91
CA ASP A 501 -18.68 24.06 -8.70
C ASP A 501 -18.50 25.60 -8.63
N ASP A 502 -17.33 26.12 -9.02
CA ASP A 502 -17.00 27.57 -8.98
C ASP A 502 -18.05 28.43 -9.74
N GLU A 503 -18.62 27.86 -10.80
CA GLU A 503 -19.76 28.38 -11.53
C GLU A 503 -20.92 27.37 -11.53
N PRO A 504 -21.77 27.35 -10.48
CA PRO A 504 -22.80 26.32 -10.35
C PRO A 504 -23.88 26.48 -11.44
N LEU A 505 -24.25 25.37 -12.06
CA LEU A 505 -25.24 25.33 -13.14
C LEU A 505 -26.67 25.45 -12.62
N LEU A 506 -26.92 24.96 -11.40
CA LEU A 506 -28.21 24.96 -10.72
C LEU A 506 -28.04 25.30 -9.24
N SER A 507 -29.08 25.85 -8.63
CA SER A 507 -29.18 25.79 -7.16
C SER A 507 -29.49 24.36 -6.73
N ARG A 508 -29.06 23.94 -5.52
CA ARG A 508 -29.42 22.64 -4.94
C ARG A 508 -30.94 22.41 -4.89
N GLN A 509 -31.73 23.45 -4.62
CA GLN A 509 -33.19 23.35 -4.69
C GLN A 509 -33.70 23.05 -6.10
N ASP A 510 -33.15 23.72 -7.12
CA ASP A 510 -33.53 23.45 -8.51
C ASP A 510 -33.09 22.06 -8.96
N TYR A 511 -31.92 21.59 -8.50
CA TYR A 511 -31.50 20.20 -8.65
C TYR A 511 -32.55 19.25 -8.04
N TYR A 512 -32.94 19.42 -6.77
CA TYR A 512 -33.93 18.54 -6.13
C TYR A 512 -35.29 18.56 -6.84
N ARG A 513 -35.73 19.73 -7.34
CA ARG A 513 -36.98 19.83 -8.13
C ARG A 513 -36.88 19.09 -9.46
N ARG A 514 -35.68 19.02 -10.05
CA ARG A 514 -35.44 18.50 -11.39
C ARG A 514 -35.09 17.00 -11.39
N TYR A 515 -34.26 16.56 -10.47
CA TYR A 515 -33.61 15.24 -10.47
C TYR A 515 -33.87 14.40 -9.20
N SER A 516 -34.71 14.86 -8.28
CA SER A 516 -35.04 14.09 -7.06
C SER A 516 -36.52 13.79 -6.93
N GLN A 517 -36.82 12.68 -6.25
CA GLN A 517 -38.17 12.29 -5.90
C GLN A 517 -38.56 13.00 -4.60
N LEU A 518 -39.27 14.11 -4.73
CA LEU A 518 -39.73 14.88 -3.60
C LEU A 518 -41.00 14.26 -2.98
N PRO A 519 -41.15 14.27 -1.64
CA PRO A 519 -42.37 13.83 -0.97
C PRO A 519 -43.59 14.64 -1.46
N GLU A 520 -44.78 14.03 -1.47
CA GLU A 520 -46.02 14.80 -1.73
C GLU A 520 -46.18 15.91 -0.68
N PRO A 521 -46.51 17.15 -1.07
CA PRO A 521 -46.63 18.26 -0.14
C PRO A 521 -47.70 17.97 0.91
N GLN A 522 -47.28 17.85 2.17
CA GLN A 522 -48.20 17.64 3.29
C GLN A 522 -48.85 18.97 3.66
N THR A 523 -50.11 19.15 3.29
CA THR A 523 -50.94 20.25 3.79
C THR A 523 -51.48 19.92 5.18
N GLU A 524 -50.74 20.26 6.23
CA GLU A 524 -51.35 20.60 7.52
C GLU A 524 -51.27 22.11 7.72
N ALA A 525 -52.40 22.73 8.03
CA ALA A 525 -52.54 24.16 8.38
C ALA A 525 -52.21 25.24 7.32
N GLY A 526 -52.16 24.91 6.02
CA GLY A 526 -52.26 25.92 4.96
C GLY A 526 -50.96 26.64 4.56
N GLU A 527 -49.80 26.16 5.02
CA GLU A 527 -48.50 26.52 4.47
C GLU A 527 -48.00 25.33 3.62
N THR A 528 -47.88 25.52 2.30
CA THR A 528 -47.20 24.55 1.42
C THR A 528 -45.71 24.60 1.73
N GLN A 529 -45.20 23.61 2.47
CA GLN A 529 -43.75 23.40 2.59
C GLN A 529 -43.19 22.99 1.23
N ASP A 530 -42.14 23.68 0.78
CA ASP A 530 -41.41 23.32 -0.42
C ASP A 530 -40.59 22.04 -0.15
N GLY A 531 -40.91 20.97 -0.88
CA GLY A 531 -40.24 19.67 -0.74
C GLY A 531 -38.74 19.76 -1.04
N ALA A 532 -38.32 20.65 -1.95
CA ALA A 532 -36.91 20.84 -2.29
C ALA A 532 -36.13 21.50 -1.15
N LEU A 533 -36.69 22.55 -0.55
CA LEU A 533 -36.15 23.19 0.65
C LEU A 533 -36.06 22.20 1.82
N THR A 534 -37.08 21.36 2.00
CA THR A 534 -37.09 20.34 3.06
C THR A 534 -35.95 19.34 2.87
N ARG A 535 -35.70 18.90 1.62
CA ARG A 535 -34.64 17.95 1.30
C ARG A 535 -33.25 18.56 1.41
N GLU A 536 -33.09 19.82 1.01
CA GLU A 536 -31.84 20.58 1.20
C GLU A 536 -31.50 20.75 2.68
N VAL A 537 -32.49 21.09 3.52
CA VAL A 537 -32.31 21.14 4.98
C VAL A 537 -31.94 19.77 5.56
N GLN A 538 -32.53 18.68 5.04
CA GLN A 538 -32.14 17.32 5.44
C GLN A 538 -30.71 16.97 5.04
N SER A 539 -30.25 17.37 3.85
CA SER A 539 -28.86 17.19 3.40
C SER A 539 -27.88 17.94 4.30
N ILE A 540 -28.20 19.17 4.72
CA ILE A 540 -27.40 19.89 5.72
C ILE A 540 -27.31 19.08 7.01
N PHE A 541 -28.43 18.55 7.51
CA PHE A 541 -28.37 17.73 8.72
C PHE A 541 -27.54 16.46 8.52
N TYR A 542 -27.71 15.77 7.39
CA TYR A 542 -26.92 14.57 7.04
C TYR A 542 -25.43 14.88 7.10
N THR A 543 -24.97 15.91 6.37
CA THR A 543 -23.59 16.41 6.36
C THR A 543 -23.05 16.66 7.76
N PHE A 544 -23.83 17.35 8.61
CA PHE A 544 -23.39 17.64 9.98
C PHE A 544 -23.37 16.38 10.86
N THR A 545 -24.24 15.40 10.61
CA THR A 545 -24.35 14.16 11.38
C THR A 545 -23.51 13.00 10.87
N ASP A 546 -22.95 13.11 9.67
CA ASP A 546 -21.98 12.16 9.15
C ASP A 546 -20.66 12.32 9.89
N ASN A 547 -20.12 11.23 10.43
CA ASN A 547 -18.88 11.28 11.20
C ASN A 547 -17.65 11.30 10.30
N ASP A 548 -17.80 10.87 9.05
CA ASP A 548 -16.72 10.84 8.05
C ASP A 548 -16.57 12.21 7.35
N GLU A 549 -17.58 13.06 7.45
CA GLU A 549 -17.59 14.40 6.85
C GLU A 549 -16.84 15.44 7.69
N ILE A 550 -15.89 16.11 7.02
CA ILE A 550 -15.11 17.25 7.52
C ILE A 550 -15.91 18.54 7.37
N LEU A 551 -16.21 19.22 8.47
CA LEU A 551 -16.92 20.48 8.41
C LEU A 551 -15.97 21.61 7.97
N CYS A 552 -16.19 22.13 6.77
CA CYS A 552 -15.46 23.24 6.17
C CYS A 552 -16.37 24.44 5.83
N LYS A 553 -15.79 25.53 5.30
CA LYS A 553 -16.51 26.79 5.07
C LYS A 553 -17.78 26.62 4.24
N LYS A 554 -17.72 25.80 3.18
CA LYS A 554 -18.87 25.54 2.28
C LYS A 554 -20.10 25.03 3.05
N ASN A 555 -19.89 24.17 4.05
CA ASN A 555 -21.00 23.60 4.82
C ASN A 555 -21.68 24.69 5.68
N PHE A 556 -20.91 25.64 6.23
CA PHE A 556 -21.45 26.75 7.02
C PHE A 556 -22.09 27.84 6.16
N GLU A 557 -21.54 28.13 4.98
CA GLU A 557 -22.16 29.04 4.02
C GLU A 557 -23.50 28.51 3.48
N LEU A 558 -23.59 27.18 3.30
CA LEU A 558 -24.87 26.53 2.96
C LEU A 558 -25.90 26.68 4.09
N VAL A 559 -25.50 26.53 5.35
CA VAL A 559 -26.37 26.81 6.51
C VAL A 559 -26.86 28.25 6.50
N ASP A 560 -25.96 29.21 6.26
CA ASP A 560 -26.29 30.63 6.29
C ASP A 560 -27.20 31.05 5.12
N SER A 561 -27.00 30.48 3.94
CA SER A 561 -27.82 30.77 2.76
C SER A 561 -29.19 30.10 2.81
N VAL A 562 -29.28 28.86 3.31
CA VAL A 562 -30.52 28.07 3.32
C VAL A 562 -31.28 28.23 4.63
N MET A 563 -30.70 27.81 5.76
CA MET A 563 -31.43 27.78 7.04
C MET A 563 -31.68 29.18 7.59
N ARG A 564 -30.71 30.10 7.49
CA ARG A 564 -30.90 31.47 8.01
C ARG A 564 -31.76 32.37 7.10
N SER A 565 -32.20 31.88 5.93
CA SER A 565 -33.20 32.54 5.10
C SER A 565 -34.56 32.68 5.81
N SER A 566 -34.87 31.77 6.74
CA SER A 566 -36.06 31.79 7.59
C SER A 566 -35.69 31.45 9.03
N ARG A 567 -36.06 32.32 9.97
CA ARG A 567 -35.78 32.08 11.40
C ARG A 567 -36.37 30.76 11.92
N ASP A 568 -37.54 30.35 11.42
CA ASP A 568 -38.18 29.10 11.85
C ASP A 568 -37.31 27.85 11.54
N LEU A 569 -36.62 27.83 10.39
CA LEU A 569 -35.77 26.71 9.99
C LEU A 569 -34.57 26.51 10.94
N CYS A 570 -34.11 27.59 11.58
CA CYS A 570 -33.04 27.55 12.58
C CYS A 570 -33.51 26.97 13.93
N HIS A 571 -34.82 26.75 14.14
CA HIS A 571 -35.35 26.26 15.40
C HIS A 571 -34.95 24.78 15.63
N PRO A 572 -34.37 24.40 16.79
CA PRO A 572 -33.93 23.03 17.08
C PRO A 572 -35.00 21.94 17.05
N GLN A 573 -36.28 22.32 16.91
CA GLN A 573 -37.40 21.38 16.77
C GLN A 573 -37.32 20.58 15.47
N HIS A 574 -36.64 21.15 14.46
CA HIS A 574 -36.47 20.54 13.15
C HIS A 574 -35.25 19.61 13.07
N TYR A 575 -34.39 19.62 14.10
CA TYR A 575 -33.18 18.80 14.10
C TYR A 575 -33.54 17.31 14.24
N PRO A 576 -32.81 16.41 13.56
CA PRO A 576 -33.00 14.97 13.73
C PRO A 576 -32.59 14.50 15.13
N LYS A 577 -32.56 13.18 15.36
CA LYS A 577 -32.14 12.55 16.63
C LYS A 577 -30.89 13.23 17.23
N LYS A 578 -30.75 13.15 18.56
CA LYS A 578 -29.60 13.70 19.29
C LYS A 578 -28.28 13.20 18.69
N HIS A 579 -27.50 14.12 18.11
CA HIS A 579 -26.21 13.86 17.48
C HIS A 579 -25.25 15.04 17.71
N MET A 580 -23.94 14.79 17.74
CA MET A 580 -22.93 15.83 17.99
C MET A 580 -22.91 16.90 16.89
N GLY A 581 -23.14 16.49 15.64
CA GLY A 581 -23.33 17.39 14.50
C GLY A 581 -24.36 18.48 14.72
N CYS A 582 -25.55 18.12 15.20
CA CYS A 582 -26.63 19.07 15.49
C CYS A 582 -26.25 20.03 16.63
N ILE A 583 -25.44 19.59 17.58
CA ILE A 583 -24.94 20.43 18.68
C ILE A 583 -23.92 21.44 18.14
N ALA A 584 -23.03 21.03 17.23
CA ALA A 584 -22.11 21.93 16.54
C ALA A 584 -22.87 22.97 15.71
N LEU A 585 -23.86 22.55 14.93
CA LEU A 585 -24.74 23.44 14.17
C LEU A 585 -25.45 24.46 15.07
N ALA A 586 -26.04 24.02 16.18
CA ALA A 586 -26.70 24.90 17.14
C ALA A 586 -25.72 25.92 17.76
N SER A 587 -24.49 25.49 18.06
CA SER A 587 -23.44 26.34 18.61
C SER A 587 -22.98 27.40 17.62
N TYR A 588 -22.83 27.02 16.33
CA TYR A 588 -22.55 27.94 15.23
C TYR A 588 -23.66 28.98 15.08
N GLN A 589 -24.92 28.55 14.99
CA GLN A 589 -26.06 29.45 14.81
C GLN A 589 -26.20 30.44 15.99
N LEU A 590 -25.97 29.98 17.22
CA LEU A 590 -25.98 30.84 18.41
C LEU A 590 -24.83 31.85 18.43
N TYR A 591 -23.63 31.43 17.99
CA TYR A 591 -22.47 32.31 17.81
C TYR A 591 -22.74 33.39 16.76
N THR A 592 -23.31 33.01 15.62
CA THR A 592 -23.70 33.93 14.55
C THR A 592 -24.80 34.89 15.01
N ASP A 593 -25.82 34.42 15.74
CA ASP A 593 -26.86 35.27 16.33
C ASP A 593 -26.25 36.34 17.26
N PHE A 594 -25.28 35.96 18.10
CA PHE A 594 -24.59 36.91 18.97
C PHE A 594 -23.81 37.98 18.18
N ASN A 595 -23.03 37.58 17.18
CA ASN A 595 -22.26 38.50 16.34
C ASN A 595 -23.16 39.45 15.54
N GLN A 596 -24.32 38.97 15.10
CA GLN A 596 -25.35 39.75 14.40
C GLN A 596 -26.30 40.53 15.33
N ARG A 597 -26.14 40.37 16.66
CA ARG A 597 -26.98 40.99 17.70
C ARG A 597 -28.46 40.62 17.60
N ILE A 598 -28.74 39.36 17.28
CA ILE A 598 -30.07 38.76 17.22
C ILE A 598 -30.36 38.07 18.57
N GLY A 599 -31.58 38.23 19.08
CA GLY A 599 -32.02 37.63 20.34
C GLY A 599 -33.53 37.44 20.34
N ASP A 600 -33.98 36.45 19.57
CA ASP A 600 -35.39 36.09 19.40
C ASP A 600 -35.73 34.75 20.07
N GLU A 601 -36.98 34.27 19.89
CA GLU A 601 -37.44 33.00 20.45
C GLU A 601 -36.61 31.81 19.94
N VAL A 602 -36.06 31.89 18.73
CA VAL A 602 -35.19 30.85 18.14
C VAL A 602 -33.82 30.86 18.83
N THR A 603 -33.24 32.04 19.09
CA THR A 603 -32.00 32.16 19.88
C THR A 603 -32.18 31.58 21.29
N GLU A 604 -33.33 31.80 21.93
CA GLU A 604 -33.66 31.20 23.24
C GLU A 604 -33.82 29.68 23.14
N ALA A 605 -34.48 29.17 22.09
CA ALA A 605 -34.63 27.74 21.84
C ALA A 605 -33.27 27.05 21.59
N LEU A 606 -32.37 27.66 20.81
CA LEU A 606 -31.00 27.18 20.59
C LEU A 606 -30.24 27.07 21.92
N PHE A 607 -30.33 28.10 22.75
CA PHE A 607 -29.70 28.11 24.08
C PHE A 607 -30.26 27.00 24.98
N ASN A 608 -31.59 26.82 25.04
CA ASN A 608 -32.23 25.77 25.82
C ASN A 608 -31.84 24.38 25.32
N TYR A 609 -31.84 24.18 24.00
CA TYR A 609 -31.41 22.93 23.38
C TYR A 609 -30.00 22.53 23.81
N LEU A 610 -29.02 23.44 23.73
CA LEU A 610 -27.64 23.19 24.14
C LEU A 610 -27.53 22.81 25.64
N ASN A 611 -28.34 23.41 26.52
CA ASN A 611 -28.37 23.07 27.94
C ASN A 611 -28.89 21.65 28.22
N GLU A 612 -29.72 21.09 27.35
CA GLU A 612 -30.36 19.79 27.56
C GLU A 612 -29.55 18.60 27.00
N GLN A 613 -28.47 18.84 26.24
CA GLN A 613 -27.72 17.78 25.55
C GLN A 613 -26.55 17.17 26.34
N ASN A 614 -26.20 17.66 27.54
CA ASN A 614 -25.05 17.15 28.30
C ASN A 614 -23.74 17.07 27.48
N ILE A 615 -23.46 18.11 26.68
CA ILE A 615 -22.36 18.18 25.70
C ILE A 615 -21.03 17.72 26.30
N TRP A 616 -20.70 18.22 27.50
CA TRP A 616 -19.43 17.98 28.16
C TRP A 616 -19.26 16.54 28.65
N GLN A 617 -20.36 15.88 29.00
CA GLN A 617 -20.35 14.45 29.34
C GLN A 617 -20.02 13.61 28.10
N GLN A 618 -20.58 13.97 26.94
CA GLN A 618 -20.27 13.29 25.68
C GLN A 618 -18.81 13.50 25.27
N ALA A 619 -18.28 14.73 25.44
CA ALA A 619 -16.89 15.04 25.13
C ALA A 619 -15.92 14.21 25.98
N VAL A 620 -16.14 14.17 27.30
CA VAL A 620 -15.26 13.39 28.20
C VAL A 620 -15.39 11.89 28.00
N ASP A 621 -16.59 11.38 27.70
CA ASP A 621 -16.76 9.95 27.41
C ASP A 621 -16.03 9.55 26.13
N LYS A 622 -16.00 10.39 25.09
CA LYS A 622 -15.18 10.14 23.88
C LYS A 622 -13.69 10.17 24.17
N ILE A 623 -13.20 11.13 24.98
CA ILE A 623 -11.79 11.16 25.42
C ILE A 623 -11.43 9.90 26.22
N LEU A 624 -12.32 9.43 27.09
CA LEU A 624 -12.09 8.25 27.93
C LEU A 624 -12.22 6.91 27.18
N GLN A 625 -12.93 6.87 26.05
CA GLN A 625 -12.95 5.71 25.15
C GLN A 625 -11.55 5.45 24.59
N GLU A 626 -10.82 6.51 24.26
CA GLU A 626 -9.43 6.46 23.76
C GLU A 626 -8.39 6.64 24.87
N ALA A 627 -8.64 6.04 26.03
CA ALA A 627 -7.71 6.03 27.15
C ALA A 627 -7.58 4.64 27.78
N PHE A 628 -6.37 4.32 28.24
CA PHE A 628 -6.10 3.12 29.01
C PHE A 628 -6.89 3.15 30.33
N VAL A 629 -7.74 2.15 30.54
CA VAL A 629 -8.46 1.91 31.80
C VAL A 629 -7.91 0.67 32.47
N LYS A 630 -7.64 0.76 33.78
CA LYS A 630 -7.02 -0.32 34.53
C LYS A 630 -7.87 -1.60 34.49
N GLY A 631 -7.27 -2.69 34.01
CA GLY A 631 -7.95 -3.98 33.84
C GLY A 631 -8.70 -4.13 32.50
N GLY A 632 -8.59 -3.16 31.60
CA GLY A 632 -9.04 -3.27 30.21
C GLY A 632 -8.17 -4.26 29.42
N TYR A 633 -8.75 -4.89 28.39
CA TYR A 633 -8.13 -5.99 27.63
C TYR A 633 -6.80 -5.60 26.97
N HIS A 634 -6.66 -4.36 26.49
CA HIS A 634 -5.43 -3.84 25.85
C HIS A 634 -4.57 -2.95 26.77
N CYS A 635 -4.84 -2.91 28.08
CA CYS A 635 -4.13 -2.03 29.01
C CYS A 635 -2.85 -2.69 29.57
N PRO A 636 -1.65 -2.09 29.44
CA PRO A 636 -0.44 -2.59 30.08
C PRO A 636 -0.56 -2.66 31.61
N GLU A 637 0.04 -3.68 32.25
CA GLU A 637 -0.11 -3.92 33.70
C GLU A 637 0.29 -2.73 34.60
N HIS A 638 1.18 -1.87 34.12
CA HIS A 638 1.69 -0.68 34.82
C HIS A 638 0.97 0.63 34.43
N LYS A 639 -0.02 0.58 33.53
CA LYS A 639 -0.83 1.73 33.08
C LYS A 639 -2.31 1.56 33.48
N GLY A 640 -3.10 2.59 33.19
CA GLY A 640 -4.56 2.57 33.28
C GLY A 640 -5.15 3.47 34.36
N LEU A 641 -6.16 4.24 33.98
CA LEU A 641 -6.97 5.04 34.90
C LEU A 641 -7.78 4.12 35.84
N THR A 642 -7.84 4.47 37.13
CA THR A 642 -8.76 3.83 38.08
C THR A 642 -10.17 4.43 38.00
N GLU A 643 -11.17 3.77 38.58
CA GLU A 643 -12.53 4.34 38.69
C GLU A 643 -12.56 5.71 39.37
N GLN A 644 -11.66 5.92 40.35
CA GLN A 644 -11.52 7.21 41.04
C GLN A 644 -10.93 8.28 40.11
N ASP A 645 -9.96 7.91 39.26
CA ASP A 645 -9.37 8.83 38.29
C ASP A 645 -10.38 9.20 37.20
N ILE A 646 -11.16 8.23 36.70
CA ILE A 646 -12.26 8.48 35.76
C ILE A 646 -13.27 9.47 36.34
N ALA A 647 -13.63 9.34 37.63
CA ALA A 647 -14.53 10.28 38.29
C ALA A 647 -13.93 11.70 38.38
N ARG A 648 -12.62 11.83 38.63
CA ARG A 648 -11.90 13.12 38.65
C ARG A 648 -11.86 13.78 37.27
N VAL A 649 -11.63 12.98 36.22
CA VAL A 649 -11.64 13.46 34.82
C VAL A 649 -13.03 13.98 34.46
N ARG A 650 -14.10 13.22 34.76
CA ARG A 650 -15.48 13.66 34.53
C ARG A 650 -15.85 14.91 35.34
N ASP A 651 -15.42 15.00 36.60
CA ASP A 651 -15.63 16.18 37.45
C ASP A 651 -15.04 17.45 36.81
N TYR A 652 -13.82 17.38 36.26
CA TYR A 652 -13.18 18.52 35.61
C TYR A 652 -14.01 19.12 34.47
N PHE A 653 -14.49 18.28 33.55
CA PHE A 653 -15.22 18.74 32.36
C PHE A 653 -16.70 19.06 32.66
N CYS A 654 -17.32 18.41 33.65
CA CYS A 654 -18.77 18.50 33.86
C CYS A 654 -19.20 19.30 35.09
N ALA A 655 -18.37 19.46 36.12
CA ALA A 655 -18.79 20.18 37.34
C ALA A 655 -18.70 21.71 37.18
N ASP A 656 -19.58 22.46 37.85
CA ASP A 656 -19.48 23.92 37.91
C ASP A 656 -18.13 24.36 38.52
N GLN A 657 -17.70 23.66 39.58
CA GLN A 657 -16.44 23.88 40.29
C GLN A 657 -15.71 22.55 40.48
N PRO A 658 -14.73 22.24 39.63
CA PRO A 658 -14.02 20.98 39.66
C PRO A 658 -12.98 20.99 40.77
N THR A 659 -12.62 19.79 41.19
CA THR A 659 -11.58 19.55 42.19
C THR A 659 -10.16 19.64 41.64
N GLU A 660 -9.99 19.33 40.36
CA GLU A 660 -8.71 19.39 39.63
C GLU A 660 -8.50 20.75 38.96
N ASP A 661 -7.24 21.18 38.86
CA ASP A 661 -6.83 22.22 37.92
C ASP A 661 -6.35 21.61 36.60
N GLN A 662 -6.17 22.45 35.57
CA GLN A 662 -5.79 21.99 34.23
C GLN A 662 -4.48 21.20 34.22
N ALA A 663 -3.46 21.66 34.95
CA ALA A 663 -2.16 21.03 34.99
C ALA A 663 -2.23 19.64 35.65
N SER A 664 -3.01 19.51 36.71
CA SER A 664 -3.24 18.25 37.42
C SER A 664 -4.04 17.26 36.57
N LEU A 665 -5.02 17.74 35.79
CA LEU A 665 -5.75 16.90 34.85
C LEU A 665 -4.86 16.38 33.71
N ILE A 666 -4.08 17.25 33.06
CA ILE A 666 -3.20 16.85 31.96
C ILE A 666 -2.20 15.80 32.45
N ALA A 667 -1.55 16.04 33.60
CA ALA A 667 -0.61 15.08 34.19
C ALA A 667 -1.25 13.73 34.55
N LEU A 668 -2.56 13.71 34.85
CA LEU A 668 -3.31 12.48 35.13
C LEU A 668 -3.67 11.73 33.84
N LEU A 669 -4.17 12.45 32.83
CA LEU A 669 -4.84 11.88 31.67
C LEU A 669 -3.91 11.64 30.48
N GLU A 670 -3.01 12.58 30.16
CA GLU A 670 -2.12 12.51 29.00
C GLU A 670 -1.34 11.19 28.89
N PRO A 671 -0.74 10.64 29.97
CA PRO A 671 0.02 9.38 29.87
C PRO A 671 -0.86 8.14 29.60
N GLN A 672 -2.18 8.30 29.73
CA GLN A 672 -3.17 7.25 29.58
C GLN A 672 -3.89 7.33 28.23
N LEU A 673 -3.83 8.45 27.52
CA LEU A 673 -4.44 8.58 26.20
C LEU A 673 -3.76 7.66 25.19
N HIS A 674 -4.55 7.00 24.35
CA HIS A 674 -4.02 6.28 23.21
C HIS A 674 -3.37 7.25 22.23
N ARG A 675 -2.20 6.86 21.73
CA ARG A 675 -1.43 7.68 20.81
C ARG A 675 -1.53 7.09 19.41
N ASP A 676 -1.83 7.96 18.47
CA ASP A 676 -1.78 7.72 17.03
C ASP A 676 -0.32 7.87 16.55
N ASP A 677 0.59 7.23 17.28
CA ASP A 677 2.04 7.23 17.01
C ASP A 677 2.39 5.94 16.26
N CYS A 678 3.40 6.00 15.40
CA CYS A 678 3.82 4.79 14.69
C CYS A 678 4.59 3.85 15.62
N CYS A 679 4.28 2.55 15.53
CA CYS A 679 4.82 1.52 16.41
C CYS A 679 5.61 0.46 15.62
N ARG A 680 6.91 0.31 15.90
CA ARG A 680 7.71 -0.85 15.44
C ARG A 680 8.24 -1.63 16.63
N GLY A 681 7.54 -2.71 16.98
CA GLY A 681 7.85 -3.46 18.20
C GLY A 681 7.67 -2.58 19.44
N ASN A 682 8.76 -2.26 20.14
CA ASN A 682 8.77 -1.39 21.31
C ASN A 682 9.15 0.08 21.00
N LEU A 683 9.45 0.40 19.75
CA LEU A 683 9.78 1.75 19.30
C LEU A 683 8.49 2.51 18.95
N TYR A 684 8.27 3.64 19.63
CA TYR A 684 7.15 4.55 19.38
C TYR A 684 7.67 5.85 18.76
N LEU A 685 7.14 6.21 17.60
CA LEU A 685 7.55 7.38 16.83
C LEU A 685 6.40 8.37 16.72
N ASN A 686 6.66 9.61 17.14
CA ASN A 686 5.64 10.67 17.13
C ASN A 686 5.17 10.94 15.69
N LYS A 687 3.86 10.99 15.47
CA LYS A 687 3.26 11.29 14.16
C LYS A 687 3.47 12.73 13.68
N PHE A 688 3.66 13.69 14.60
CA PHE A 688 3.88 15.10 14.27
C PHE A 688 5.18 15.64 14.88
N SER A 689 5.30 15.66 16.21
CA SER A 689 6.52 16.10 16.91
C SER A 689 6.60 15.59 18.35
N GLU A 690 7.78 15.66 18.96
CA GLU A 690 7.97 15.41 20.40
C GLU A 690 7.14 16.35 21.31
N TYR A 691 6.76 17.52 20.82
CA TYR A 691 5.98 18.53 21.57
C TYR A 691 4.48 18.46 21.30
N GLN A 692 4.07 17.68 20.31
CA GLN A 692 2.69 17.39 19.99
C GLN A 692 2.59 15.96 19.41
N PRO A 693 2.40 14.95 20.27
CA PRO A 693 2.11 13.59 19.82
C PRO A 693 0.81 13.50 19.02
N GLY A 694 0.64 12.41 18.27
CA GLY A 694 -0.67 12.05 17.71
C GLY A 694 -1.55 11.45 18.81
N TYR A 695 -2.83 11.83 18.85
CA TYR A 695 -3.81 11.22 19.77
C TYR A 695 -4.98 10.66 18.97
N ASP A 696 -5.39 9.42 19.25
CA ASP A 696 -6.41 8.72 18.46
C ASP A 696 -7.74 9.47 18.45
N PHE A 697 -8.16 10.02 19.59
CA PHE A 697 -9.41 10.80 19.66
C PHE A 697 -9.37 12.11 18.84
N LEU A 698 -8.21 12.51 18.33
CA LEU A 698 -8.01 13.65 17.44
C LEU A 698 -7.59 13.21 16.02
N SER A 699 -7.70 11.93 15.66
CA SER A 699 -7.32 11.40 14.35
C SER A 699 -8.06 12.08 13.18
N ASP A 700 -7.49 11.99 11.98
CA ASP A 700 -8.08 12.48 10.72
C ASP A 700 -9.12 11.51 10.15
N HIS A 701 -9.07 10.23 10.54
CA HIS A 701 -10.09 9.24 10.20
C HIS A 701 -11.19 9.30 11.26
N ASP A 702 -12.45 9.44 10.83
CA ASP A 702 -13.64 9.60 11.67
C ASP A 702 -13.58 10.90 12.52
N GLU A 703 -13.74 12.08 11.89
CA GLU A 703 -13.59 13.43 12.48
C GLU A 703 -14.65 13.81 13.57
N ASP A 704 -15.08 12.85 14.37
CA ASP A 704 -15.97 12.95 15.53
C ASP A 704 -15.60 14.11 16.47
N PHE A 705 -14.30 14.36 16.66
CA PHE A 705 -13.82 15.35 17.63
C PHE A 705 -13.61 16.76 17.07
N GLN A 706 -13.66 16.95 15.74
CA GLN A 706 -13.68 18.28 15.13
C GLN A 706 -14.89 19.07 15.65
N ARG A 707 -16.06 18.41 15.71
CA ARG A 707 -17.32 19.00 16.20
C ARG A 707 -17.21 19.51 17.65
N PHE A 708 -16.59 18.74 18.56
CA PHE A 708 -16.33 19.19 19.93
C PHE A 708 -15.37 20.39 20.00
N THR A 709 -14.36 20.40 19.14
CA THR A 709 -13.39 21.51 19.03
C THR A 709 -14.11 22.79 18.62
N LEU A 710 -14.96 22.72 17.58
CA LEU A 710 -15.74 23.84 17.07
C LEU A 710 -16.78 24.35 18.10
N ILE A 711 -17.50 23.42 18.76
CA ILE A 711 -18.43 23.76 19.86
C ILE A 711 -17.70 24.53 20.96
N ALA A 712 -16.54 24.04 21.42
CA ALA A 712 -15.76 24.70 22.45
C ALA A 712 -15.27 26.08 22.00
N PHE A 713 -14.82 26.20 20.74
CA PHE A 713 -14.33 27.44 20.15
C PHE A 713 -15.41 28.53 20.05
N TRP A 714 -16.63 28.19 19.63
CA TRP A 714 -17.72 29.17 19.50
C TRP A 714 -18.34 29.53 20.84
N LEU A 715 -18.70 28.54 21.68
CA LEU A 715 -19.44 28.79 22.92
C LEU A 715 -18.64 29.59 23.95
N ARG A 716 -17.32 29.45 23.98
CA ARG A 716 -16.47 30.22 24.91
C ARG A 716 -16.42 31.73 24.62
N GLN A 717 -16.69 32.10 23.37
CA GLN A 717 -16.69 33.49 22.92
C GLN A 717 -18.01 34.21 23.28
N LEU A 718 -19.03 33.43 23.64
CA LEU A 718 -20.36 33.94 23.98
C LEU A 718 -20.46 34.36 25.46
N PRO A 719 -21.24 35.40 25.79
CA PRO A 719 -21.54 35.78 27.17
C PRO A 719 -22.65 34.89 27.78
N LEU A 720 -22.48 33.57 27.75
CA LEU A 720 -23.45 32.60 28.27
C LEU A 720 -23.48 32.55 29.82
N PRO A 721 -24.58 32.07 30.44
CA PRO A 721 -24.63 31.73 31.86
C PRO A 721 -23.52 30.76 32.28
N LEU A 722 -23.12 30.89 33.55
CA LEU A 722 -21.81 30.52 34.09
C LEU A 722 -21.36 29.03 34.05
N PRO A 723 -22.17 28.00 33.80
CA PRO A 723 -21.64 26.63 33.59
C PRO A 723 -21.06 26.41 32.18
N GLN A 724 -21.85 26.67 31.13
CA GLN A 724 -21.50 26.27 29.76
C GLN A 724 -20.23 26.93 29.22
N ARG A 725 -20.08 28.24 29.44
CA ARG A 725 -18.89 28.97 28.99
C ARG A 725 -17.63 28.46 29.67
N VAL A 726 -17.71 28.19 30.97
CA VAL A 726 -16.56 27.73 31.76
C VAL A 726 -16.16 26.32 31.35
N GLN A 727 -17.13 25.44 31.08
CA GLN A 727 -16.88 24.07 30.60
C GLN A 727 -16.31 24.08 29.17
N ALA A 728 -16.81 24.96 28.29
CA ALA A 728 -16.25 25.19 26.95
C ALA A 728 -14.79 25.66 27.02
N ASP A 729 -14.50 26.66 27.88
CA ASP A 729 -13.14 27.15 28.11
C ASP A 729 -12.22 26.04 28.64
N ARG A 730 -12.69 25.16 29.53
CA ARG A 730 -11.90 24.02 30.04
C ARG A 730 -11.56 23.00 28.97
N LEU A 731 -12.55 22.61 28.14
CA LEU A 731 -12.30 21.69 27.03
C LEU A 731 -11.32 22.31 26.02
N TRP A 732 -11.55 23.58 25.63
CA TRP A 732 -10.67 24.33 24.73
C TRP A 732 -9.24 24.39 25.27
N GLN A 733 -9.07 24.78 26.53
CA GLN A 733 -7.75 24.86 27.17
C GLN A 733 -7.05 23.50 27.23
N PHE A 734 -7.78 22.43 27.54
CA PHE A 734 -7.24 21.08 27.57
C PHE A 734 -6.73 20.64 26.19
N ILE A 735 -7.55 20.72 25.14
CA ILE A 735 -7.16 20.29 23.79
C ILE A 735 -6.06 21.19 23.20
N THR A 736 -6.07 22.49 23.49
CA THR A 736 -5.02 23.42 23.04
C THR A 736 -3.69 23.13 23.73
N ALA A 737 -3.71 22.68 24.98
CA ALA A 737 -2.49 22.30 25.70
C ALA A 737 -1.91 20.96 25.20
N LEU A 738 -2.76 20.03 24.77
CA LEU A 738 -2.33 18.73 24.23
C LEU A 738 -1.87 18.82 22.76
N ALA A 739 -2.66 19.48 21.91
CA ALA A 739 -2.45 19.46 20.47
C ALA A 739 -2.81 20.78 19.77
N PRO A 740 -2.06 21.87 20.03
CA PRO A 740 -2.40 23.21 19.54
C PRO A 740 -2.48 23.34 18.01
N VAL A 741 -1.58 22.67 17.26
CA VAL A 741 -1.60 22.70 15.79
C VAL A 741 -2.82 21.95 15.25
N ARG A 742 -3.16 20.81 15.85
CA ARG A 742 -4.34 20.02 15.47
C ARG A 742 -5.64 20.79 15.74
N VAL A 743 -5.73 21.45 16.90
CA VAL A 743 -6.86 22.30 17.26
C VAL A 743 -6.99 23.49 16.30
N ALA A 744 -5.86 24.16 15.99
CA ALA A 744 -5.85 25.24 15.01
C ALA A 744 -6.33 24.76 13.64
N ARG A 745 -5.83 23.62 13.15
CA ARG A 745 -6.25 23.01 11.87
C ARG A 745 -7.76 22.72 11.84
N ASN A 746 -8.31 22.14 12.90
CA ASN A 746 -9.73 21.81 12.99
C ASN A 746 -10.62 23.05 12.91
N VAL A 747 -10.20 24.17 13.51
CA VAL A 747 -10.91 25.45 13.40
C VAL A 747 -10.70 26.07 12.02
N LEU A 748 -9.47 26.17 11.54
CA LEU A 748 -9.15 26.80 10.25
C LEU A 748 -9.87 26.13 9.07
N ARG A 749 -10.06 24.81 9.09
CA ARG A 749 -10.87 24.08 8.10
C ARG A 749 -12.29 24.62 7.99
N ALA A 750 -12.95 24.94 9.11
CA ALA A 750 -14.29 25.52 9.13
C ALA A 750 -14.39 26.90 8.44
N TYR A 751 -13.25 27.54 8.17
CA TYR A 751 -13.14 28.83 7.48
C TYR A 751 -12.35 28.73 6.17
N SER A 752 -11.89 27.54 5.80
CA SER A 752 -11.10 27.26 4.58
C SER A 752 -12.01 27.00 3.40
N ASP A 753 -11.60 27.48 2.21
CA ASP A 753 -12.30 27.22 0.95
C ASP A 753 -12.18 25.74 0.50
N GLY A 754 -11.14 25.03 0.93
CA GLY A 754 -10.93 23.60 0.69
C GLY A 754 -11.13 22.72 1.95
N PRO A 755 -11.60 21.46 1.82
CA PRO A 755 -11.74 20.54 2.94
C PRO A 755 -10.39 19.92 3.39
N TRP A 756 -9.49 19.68 2.45
CA TRP A 756 -8.21 18.98 2.68
C TRP A 756 -7.03 19.95 2.83
N SER A 757 -6.97 20.98 2.00
CA SER A 757 -6.03 22.10 2.12
C SER A 757 -6.68 23.25 2.91
N ILE A 758 -5.90 23.90 3.77
CA ILE A 758 -6.34 25.17 4.36
C ILE A 758 -5.96 26.26 3.36
N GLU A 759 -6.96 26.87 2.73
CA GLU A 759 -6.80 27.90 1.71
C GLU A 759 -7.82 29.01 1.93
N PHE A 760 -7.40 30.24 1.61
CA PHE A 760 -8.21 31.44 1.76
C PHE A 760 -8.12 32.29 0.49
N ASN A 761 -9.21 32.38 -0.24
CA ASN A 761 -9.38 33.28 -1.38
C ASN A 761 -9.37 34.75 -0.94
N ASN A 762 -9.70 35.03 0.33
CA ASN A 762 -9.69 36.37 0.92
C ASN A 762 -8.70 36.46 2.10
N VAL A 763 -7.63 37.23 1.90
CA VAL A 763 -6.57 37.48 2.89
C VAL A 763 -7.11 38.11 4.19
N LEU A 764 -8.19 38.90 4.14
CA LEU A 764 -8.74 39.51 5.35
C LEU A 764 -9.42 38.48 6.26
N ASP A 765 -10.07 37.48 5.68
CA ASP A 765 -10.74 36.41 6.45
C ASP A 765 -9.69 35.53 7.13
N GLU A 766 -8.58 35.25 6.42
CA GLU A 766 -7.42 34.56 7.00
C GLU A 766 -6.84 35.33 8.19
N ILE A 767 -6.61 36.64 8.06
CA ILE A 767 -6.09 37.47 9.16
C ILE A 767 -7.06 37.45 10.36
N GLU A 768 -8.35 37.59 10.10
CA GLU A 768 -9.36 37.64 11.16
C GLU A 768 -9.42 36.34 11.97
N ILE A 769 -9.45 35.18 11.32
CA ILE A 769 -9.54 33.90 12.03
C ILE A 769 -8.25 33.60 12.80
N HIS A 770 -7.08 33.93 12.27
CA HIS A 770 -5.81 33.78 13.00
C HIS A 770 -5.76 34.67 14.24
N GLU A 771 -6.22 35.93 14.15
CA GLU A 771 -6.34 36.79 15.32
C GLU A 771 -7.32 36.24 16.36
N GLN A 772 -8.42 35.60 15.94
CA GLN A 772 -9.36 34.95 16.85
C GLN A 772 -8.71 33.77 17.57
N LEU A 773 -7.91 32.95 16.87
CA LEU A 773 -7.15 31.84 17.47
C LEU A 773 -6.09 32.32 18.46
N GLU A 774 -5.40 33.42 18.16
CA GLU A 774 -4.45 34.05 19.10
C GLU A 774 -5.17 34.56 20.35
N LYS A 775 -6.30 35.29 20.20
CA LYS A 775 -7.13 35.75 21.33
C LYS A 775 -7.72 34.59 22.12
N ALA A 776 -7.95 33.47 21.45
CA ALA A 776 -8.40 32.22 22.04
C ALA A 776 -7.30 31.50 22.86
N GLY A 777 -6.05 31.94 22.78
CA GLY A 777 -4.95 31.42 23.61
C GLY A 777 -4.03 30.42 22.92
N ILE A 778 -4.14 30.24 21.60
CA ILE A 778 -3.12 29.54 20.82
C ILE A 778 -1.94 30.50 20.62
N ASP A 779 -0.71 30.02 20.86
CA ASP A 779 0.47 30.86 20.71
C ASP A 779 0.68 31.28 19.24
N SER A 780 0.91 32.59 19.03
CA SER A 780 1.13 33.17 17.69
C SER A 780 2.33 32.57 16.95
N GLY A 781 3.34 32.07 17.68
CA GLY A 781 4.49 31.37 17.12
C GLY A 781 4.08 30.03 16.52
N ILE A 782 3.25 29.26 17.22
CA ILE A 782 2.73 27.97 16.75
C ILE A 782 1.87 28.15 15.49
N LEU A 783 0.97 29.14 15.49
CA LEU A 783 0.13 29.44 14.32
C LEU A 783 0.97 29.81 13.09
N ARG A 784 2.00 30.65 13.27
CA ARG A 784 2.92 31.00 12.17
C ARG A 784 3.76 29.84 11.69
N ALA A 785 4.20 28.96 12.59
CA ALA A 785 4.92 27.75 12.21
C ALA A 785 4.02 26.84 11.36
N PHE A 786 2.76 26.69 11.75
CA PHE A 786 1.78 25.94 10.99
C PHE A 786 1.50 26.56 9.61
N GLU A 787 1.31 27.88 9.55
CA GLU A 787 1.18 28.63 8.28
C GLU A 787 2.41 28.44 7.38
N MET A 788 3.62 28.53 7.93
CA MET A 788 4.86 28.26 7.19
C MET A 788 4.89 26.83 6.63
N SER A 789 4.56 25.82 7.44
CA SER A 789 4.58 24.41 7.01
C SER A 789 3.57 24.10 5.90
N ARG A 790 2.52 24.90 5.76
CA ARG A 790 1.56 24.79 4.64
C ARG A 790 2.13 25.35 3.34
N VAL A 791 3.04 26.32 3.40
CA VAL A 791 3.64 26.96 2.22
C VAL A 791 4.81 26.16 1.67
N SER A 792 5.52 25.39 2.51
CA SER A 792 6.63 24.55 2.05
C SER A 792 6.20 23.51 1.01
N SER A 793 4.95 23.07 1.02
CA SER A 793 4.40 22.09 0.09
C SER A 793 3.76 22.67 -1.19
N THR A 794 3.47 23.98 -1.26
CA THR A 794 2.58 24.56 -2.30
C THR A 794 3.29 25.06 -3.57
N ARG A 795 4.55 24.66 -3.82
CA ARG A 795 5.42 25.14 -4.92
C ARG A 795 5.69 26.66 -4.95
N ASP A 796 5.04 27.46 -4.10
CA ASP A 796 5.16 28.93 -4.03
C ASP A 796 6.47 29.37 -3.35
N ILE A 797 7.54 29.49 -4.15
CA ILE A 797 8.88 29.86 -3.69
C ILE A 797 8.88 31.27 -3.08
N GLU A 798 8.13 32.22 -3.64
CA GLU A 798 8.10 33.60 -3.15
C GLU A 798 7.55 33.67 -1.71
N LYS A 799 6.41 33.01 -1.45
CA LYS A 799 5.84 32.98 -0.10
C LYS A 799 6.74 32.24 0.88
N TYR A 800 7.37 31.14 0.46
CA TYR A 800 8.30 30.39 1.29
C TYR A 800 9.55 31.22 1.63
N SER A 801 10.13 31.90 0.63
CA SER A 801 11.30 32.76 0.76
C SER A 801 11.03 33.93 1.73
N HIS A 802 9.80 34.49 1.72
CA HIS A 802 9.37 35.51 2.68
C HIS A 802 9.32 35.00 4.14
N TRP A 803 9.00 33.72 4.37
CA TRP A 803 9.08 33.14 5.71
C TRP A 803 10.52 33.01 6.22
N LEU A 804 11.45 32.65 5.33
CA LEU A 804 12.88 32.62 5.65
C LEU A 804 13.39 34.03 6.02
N ASP A 805 12.96 35.05 5.26
CA ASP A 805 13.32 36.44 5.53
C ASP A 805 12.81 36.90 6.90
N ARG A 806 11.54 36.59 7.22
CA ARG A 806 10.97 36.87 8.55
C ARG A 806 11.69 36.16 9.68
N TYR A 807 12.14 34.92 9.45
CA TYR A 807 12.87 34.15 10.45
C TYR A 807 14.30 34.68 10.67
N SER A 808 14.96 35.21 9.63
CA SER A 808 16.32 35.76 9.69
C SER A 808 16.50 36.86 10.76
N GLU A 809 15.41 37.59 11.05
CA GLU A 809 15.34 38.64 12.06
C GLU A 809 15.68 38.15 13.49
N ILE A 810 15.73 36.83 13.73
CA ILE A 810 16.22 36.26 14.99
C ILE A 810 17.66 36.68 15.32
N THR A 811 18.47 36.95 14.30
CA THR A 811 19.86 37.42 14.45
C THR A 811 19.98 38.94 14.50
N ASN A 812 18.87 39.68 14.33
CA ASN A 812 18.89 41.14 14.27
C ASN A 812 19.34 41.76 15.61
N THR A 813 20.38 42.58 15.53
CA THR A 813 20.97 43.30 16.69
C THR A 813 20.43 44.72 16.85
N SER A 814 19.56 45.16 15.93
CA SER A 814 18.92 46.47 16.00
C SER A 814 18.15 46.66 17.31
N THR A 815 18.37 47.80 17.96
CA THR A 815 17.67 48.21 19.18
C THR A 815 16.46 49.10 18.88
N SER A 816 16.10 49.29 17.61
CA SER A 816 14.90 50.03 17.23
C SER A 816 13.64 49.28 17.68
N MET A 817 12.54 50.02 17.87
CA MET A 817 11.26 49.42 18.26
C MET A 817 10.77 48.37 17.26
N PHE A 818 10.97 48.62 15.96
CA PHE A 818 10.61 47.69 14.89
C PHE A 818 11.54 46.46 14.87
N GLY A 819 12.86 46.65 14.91
CA GLY A 819 13.81 45.54 14.95
C GLY A 819 13.63 44.64 16.19
N SER A 820 13.32 45.23 17.35
CA SER A 820 13.00 44.46 18.54
C SER A 820 11.67 43.71 18.45
N LEU A 821 10.69 44.21 17.67
CA LEU A 821 9.41 43.55 17.48
C LEU A 821 9.58 42.37 16.51
N ASP A 822 10.29 42.58 15.40
CA ASP A 822 10.50 41.57 14.38
C ASP A 822 11.36 40.42 14.91
N ARG A 823 12.40 40.73 15.71
CA ARG A 823 13.15 39.69 16.45
C ARG A 823 12.26 38.85 17.37
N LYS A 824 11.37 39.48 18.14
CA LYS A 824 10.43 38.74 19.00
C LYS A 824 9.48 37.85 18.21
N LYS A 825 9.07 38.28 17.01
CA LYS A 825 8.23 37.48 16.11
C LYS A 825 9.00 36.26 15.57
N ALA A 826 10.27 36.43 15.23
CA ALA A 826 11.14 35.34 14.80
C ALA A 826 11.45 34.37 15.96
N GLU A 827 11.70 34.87 17.17
CA GLU A 827 11.85 34.07 18.40
C GLU A 827 10.58 33.24 18.70
N ALA A 828 9.39 33.83 18.52
CA ALA A 828 8.12 33.12 18.68
C ALA A 828 7.94 32.04 17.60
N LEU A 829 8.20 32.36 16.33
CA LEU A 829 8.19 31.37 15.24
C LEU A 829 9.14 30.20 15.56
N HIS A 830 10.37 30.48 16.01
CA HIS A 830 11.33 29.44 16.38
C HIS A 830 10.81 28.48 17.46
N GLN A 831 10.10 28.98 18.48
CA GLN A 831 9.47 28.11 19.48
C GLN A 831 8.28 27.34 18.90
N GLY A 832 7.47 27.99 18.06
CA GLY A 832 6.34 27.38 17.39
C GLY A 832 6.71 26.22 16.45
N LEU A 833 7.87 26.32 15.80
CA LEU A 833 8.40 25.28 14.89
C LEU A 833 8.51 23.91 15.56
N LYS A 834 8.64 23.84 16.90
CA LYS A 834 8.73 22.57 17.63
C LYS A 834 7.44 21.75 17.62
N PHE A 835 6.31 22.36 17.29
CA PHE A 835 4.98 21.72 17.34
C PHE A 835 4.47 21.24 15.97
N ILE A 836 5.14 21.63 14.88
CA ILE A 836 4.81 21.17 13.52
C ILE A 836 5.57 19.89 13.18
N ASN A 837 5.28 19.34 12.00
CA ASN A 837 6.00 18.21 11.42
C ASN A 837 7.52 18.39 11.53
N GLU A 838 8.16 17.37 12.10
CA GLU A 838 9.59 17.34 12.39
C GLU A 838 10.46 17.42 11.14
N SER A 839 10.05 16.76 10.04
CA SER A 839 10.72 16.85 8.73
C SER A 839 10.66 18.27 8.15
N ASP A 840 9.46 18.87 8.12
CA ASP A 840 9.24 20.23 7.57
C ASP A 840 10.03 21.28 8.36
N ARG A 841 10.07 21.14 9.68
CA ARG A 841 10.88 21.97 10.57
C ARG A 841 12.36 21.89 10.21
N VAL A 842 12.91 20.68 10.10
CA VAL A 842 14.34 20.46 9.83
C VAL A 842 14.72 21.02 8.45
N ALA A 843 13.88 20.77 7.44
CA ALA A 843 14.07 21.35 6.10
C ALA A 843 14.07 22.88 6.13
N PHE A 844 13.09 23.50 6.81
CA PHE A 844 13.00 24.96 6.94
C PHE A 844 14.22 25.56 7.63
N LEU A 845 14.68 24.95 8.73
CA LEU A 845 15.86 25.43 9.46
C LEU A 845 17.14 25.29 8.61
N HIS A 846 17.28 24.19 7.87
CA HIS A 846 18.41 24.00 6.96
C HIS A 846 18.40 25.08 5.87
N HIS A 847 17.27 25.28 5.19
CA HIS A 847 17.09 26.34 4.19
C HIS A 847 17.38 27.74 4.74
N ALA A 848 16.92 28.04 5.95
CA ALA A 848 17.21 29.31 6.61
C ALA A 848 18.72 29.51 6.82
N SER A 849 19.45 28.47 7.22
CA SER A 849 20.90 28.54 7.41
C SER A 849 21.69 28.68 6.10
N LEU A 850 21.17 28.10 5.00
CA LEU A 850 21.78 28.21 3.68
C LEU A 850 21.60 29.62 3.10
N LYS A 851 20.40 30.21 3.24
CA LYS A 851 20.10 31.58 2.79
C LYS A 851 20.76 32.65 3.68
N TYR A 852 20.79 32.41 4.99
CA TYR A 852 21.28 33.32 6.02
C TYR A 852 22.33 32.64 6.92
N PRO A 853 23.62 32.62 6.52
CA PRO A 853 24.68 31.88 7.22
C PRO A 853 24.97 32.34 8.66
N GLU A 854 24.49 33.51 9.08
CA GLU A 854 24.56 34.01 10.45
C GLU A 854 23.63 33.25 11.42
N ILE A 855 22.63 32.54 10.91
CA ILE A 855 21.73 31.72 11.72
C ILE A 855 22.49 30.50 12.25
N THR A 856 22.57 30.38 13.56
CA THR A 856 23.15 29.19 14.20
C THR A 856 22.06 28.15 14.44
N LEU A 857 22.26 26.94 13.94
CA LEU A 857 21.34 25.82 14.13
C LEU A 857 21.71 25.04 15.39
N ASP A 858 20.72 24.78 16.23
CA ASP A 858 20.82 23.85 17.35
C ASP A 858 20.11 22.54 16.97
N ILE A 859 20.88 21.59 16.45
CA ILE A 859 20.40 20.27 16.00
C ILE A 859 20.88 19.12 16.88
N GLU A 860 21.56 19.40 18.00
CA GLU A 860 22.24 18.36 18.79
C GLU A 860 21.25 17.31 19.31
N HIS A 861 20.12 17.77 19.86
CA HIS A 861 19.03 16.90 20.31
C HIS A 861 18.43 16.08 19.18
N ASP A 862 18.08 16.73 18.06
CA ASP A 862 17.44 16.07 16.92
C ASP A 862 18.35 15.04 16.26
N PHE A 863 19.63 15.37 16.11
CA PHE A 863 20.64 14.46 15.57
C PHE A 863 20.84 13.26 16.50
N ALA A 864 20.96 13.48 17.82
CA ALA A 864 21.10 12.39 18.78
C ALA A 864 19.87 11.47 18.78
N ARG A 865 18.66 12.03 18.63
CA ARG A 865 17.41 11.26 18.53
C ARG A 865 17.32 10.48 17.21
N ALA A 866 17.59 11.10 16.07
CA ALA A 866 17.65 10.40 14.78
C ALA A 866 18.65 9.24 14.80
N LEU A 867 19.85 9.50 15.35
CA LEU A 867 20.87 8.47 15.50
C LEU A 867 20.42 7.34 16.42
N ARG A 868 19.77 7.63 17.55
CA ARG A 868 19.21 6.61 18.44
C ARG A 868 18.20 5.73 17.71
N ILE A 869 17.29 6.32 16.95
CA ILE A 869 16.28 5.58 16.18
C ILE A 869 16.97 4.66 15.16
N VAL A 870 17.95 5.17 14.41
CA VAL A 870 18.74 4.34 13.48
C VAL A 870 19.44 3.21 14.23
N VAL A 871 20.03 3.46 15.40
CA VAL A 871 20.65 2.40 16.20
C VAL A 871 19.62 1.37 16.68
N GLU A 872 18.46 1.80 17.18
CA GLU A 872 17.40 0.90 17.66
C GLU A 872 16.82 0.02 16.56
N LEU A 873 16.61 0.58 15.36
CA LEU A 873 16.12 -0.16 14.19
C LEU A 873 17.10 -1.20 13.68
N ASN A 874 18.40 -1.01 13.94
CA ASN A 874 19.47 -1.81 13.34
C ASN A 874 20.31 -2.57 14.36
N THR A 875 19.98 -2.52 15.65
CA THR A 875 20.75 -3.26 16.66
C THR A 875 20.58 -4.76 16.42
N THR A 876 21.68 -5.46 16.17
CA THR A 876 21.69 -6.92 15.99
C THR A 876 21.31 -7.61 17.31
N SER A 877 20.72 -8.80 17.26
CA SER A 877 20.46 -9.58 18.48
C SER A 877 21.74 -9.89 19.27
N TRP A 878 21.60 -10.03 20.60
CA TRP A 878 22.73 -10.24 21.50
C TRP A 878 23.56 -11.50 21.17
N GLU A 879 22.98 -12.53 20.56
CA GLU A 879 23.65 -13.78 20.16
C GLU A 879 24.69 -13.55 19.06
N PHE A 880 24.29 -12.85 18.00
CA PHE A 880 25.18 -12.50 16.91
C PHE A 880 26.24 -11.50 17.36
N ALA A 881 25.87 -10.56 18.24
CA ALA A 881 26.83 -9.63 18.84
C ALA A 881 27.90 -10.36 19.66
N LEU A 882 27.48 -11.35 20.48
CA LEU A 882 28.40 -12.20 21.23
C LEU A 882 29.29 -13.01 20.29
N ALA A 883 28.72 -13.61 19.25
CA ALA A 883 29.46 -14.40 18.27
C ALA A 883 30.55 -13.58 17.58
N HIS A 884 30.23 -12.35 17.14
CA HIS A 884 31.19 -11.45 16.52
C HIS A 884 32.29 -11.02 17.50
N GLU A 885 31.96 -10.70 18.76
CA GLU A 885 32.96 -10.33 19.78
C GLU A 885 33.93 -11.48 20.12
N LEU A 886 33.44 -12.73 20.11
CA LEU A 886 34.26 -13.92 20.38
C LEU A 886 35.08 -14.36 19.15
N GLY A 887 34.69 -13.93 17.95
CA GLY A 887 35.37 -14.24 16.69
C GLY A 887 35.61 -15.74 16.54
N ALA A 888 36.87 -16.15 16.41
CA ALA A 888 37.24 -17.56 16.24
C ALA A 888 36.87 -18.48 17.43
N CYS A 889 36.54 -17.94 18.59
CA CYS A 889 36.06 -18.73 19.74
C CYS A 889 34.56 -19.06 19.64
N CYS A 890 33.81 -18.42 18.74
CA CYS A 890 32.47 -18.83 18.36
C CYS A 890 32.57 -19.81 17.18
N LEU A 891 32.13 -21.04 17.38
CA LEU A 891 32.17 -22.10 16.36
C LEU A 891 30.92 -22.05 15.47
N TYR A 892 29.79 -21.57 15.99
CA TYR A 892 28.52 -21.47 15.27
C TYR A 892 27.56 -20.50 15.98
N VAL A 893 26.82 -19.73 15.19
CA VAL A 893 25.64 -18.97 15.61
C VAL A 893 24.58 -19.10 14.50
N GLY A 894 23.36 -19.44 14.87
CA GLY A 894 22.26 -19.65 13.93
C GLY A 894 21.23 -20.60 14.51
N GLU A 895 20.27 -21.04 13.70
CA GLU A 895 19.26 -22.00 14.13
C GLU A 895 19.90 -23.35 14.51
N GLY A 896 19.45 -23.96 15.60
CA GLY A 896 20.00 -25.22 16.09
C GLY A 896 19.78 -26.39 15.12
N GLU A 897 18.74 -26.35 14.29
CA GLU A 897 18.42 -27.39 13.30
C GLU A 897 19.39 -27.33 12.10
N LYS A 898 19.85 -26.13 11.73
CA LYS A 898 20.76 -25.85 10.61
C LYS A 898 22.25 -26.05 10.94
N VAL A 899 22.58 -26.60 12.12
CA VAL A 899 23.98 -26.80 12.53
C VAL A 899 24.74 -27.73 11.56
N PRO A 900 25.93 -27.33 11.08
CA PRO A 900 26.77 -28.15 10.21
C PRO A 900 27.08 -29.54 10.80
N ALA A 901 27.06 -30.58 9.96
CA ALA A 901 27.21 -31.97 10.38
C ALA A 901 28.49 -32.23 11.22
N ASN A 902 29.58 -31.53 10.93
CA ASN A 902 30.85 -31.62 11.67
C ASN A 902 30.80 -31.02 13.08
N LEU A 903 29.81 -30.17 13.36
CA LEU A 903 29.58 -29.57 14.66
C LEU A 903 28.47 -30.26 15.45
N ARG A 904 27.78 -31.28 14.93
CA ARG A 904 26.72 -31.99 15.66
C ARG A 904 27.31 -32.90 16.74
N LYS A 905 27.15 -32.53 18.02
CA LYS A 905 27.60 -33.32 19.20
C LYS A 905 26.49 -33.41 20.25
N ALA A 906 26.60 -34.37 21.17
CA ALA A 906 25.63 -34.54 22.26
C ALA A 906 25.67 -33.34 23.22
N ILE A 907 24.50 -32.76 23.50
CA ILE A 907 24.34 -31.66 24.46
C ILE A 907 23.99 -32.22 25.84
N ILE A 908 24.69 -31.76 26.87
CA ILE A 908 24.46 -32.12 28.27
C ILE A 908 24.37 -30.86 29.14
N SER A 909 23.62 -30.95 30.24
CA SER A 909 23.61 -29.95 31.30
C SER A 909 24.41 -30.43 32.51
N ASP A 910 25.01 -29.48 33.24
CA ASP A 910 25.78 -29.74 34.45
C ASP A 910 25.23 -28.91 35.64
N GLU A 911 25.89 -29.02 36.81
CA GLU A 911 25.50 -28.27 38.01
C GLU A 911 25.73 -26.75 37.91
N HIS A 912 26.32 -26.28 36.82
CA HIS A 912 26.64 -24.89 36.56
C HIS A 912 25.81 -24.29 35.41
N THR A 913 24.93 -25.07 34.78
CA THR A 913 24.04 -24.60 33.72
C THR A 913 23.06 -23.56 34.28
N VAL A 914 22.96 -22.41 33.61
CA VAL A 914 21.98 -21.36 33.93
C VAL A 914 20.67 -21.65 33.19
N HIS A 915 19.58 -21.86 33.95
CA HIS A 915 18.26 -22.23 33.42
C HIS A 915 17.11 -21.57 34.19
N ASP A 916 17.41 -20.71 35.16
CA ASP A 916 16.44 -20.05 36.03
C ASP A 916 16.00 -18.68 35.52
N LYS A 917 16.31 -18.34 34.25
CA LYS A 917 16.08 -17.04 33.64
C LYS A 917 15.62 -17.18 32.18
N PRO A 918 14.90 -16.18 31.64
CA PRO A 918 14.66 -16.08 30.21
C PRO A 918 15.96 -16.00 29.41
N CYS A 919 15.98 -16.63 28.24
CA CYS A 919 17.06 -16.66 27.28
C CYS A 919 16.45 -16.80 25.87
N HIS A 920 15.98 -15.68 25.32
CA HIS A 920 15.41 -15.58 23.98
C HIS A 920 16.12 -14.51 23.16
N MET A 921 15.87 -14.54 21.85
CA MET A 921 16.40 -13.56 20.91
C MET A 921 15.80 -12.17 21.14
N ASP A 922 16.63 -11.13 21.00
CA ASP A 922 16.18 -9.73 21.11
C ASP A 922 15.04 -9.44 20.13
N GLY A 923 13.94 -8.86 20.62
CA GLY A 923 12.79 -8.50 19.79
C GLY A 923 11.90 -9.69 19.37
N MET A 924 12.29 -10.93 19.69
CA MET A 924 11.56 -12.15 19.35
C MET A 924 11.44 -13.06 20.57
N SER A 925 10.62 -12.68 21.54
CA SER A 925 10.48 -13.44 22.80
C SER A 925 9.96 -14.87 22.63
N TRP A 926 9.37 -15.18 21.47
CA TRP A 926 8.94 -16.54 21.11
C TRP A 926 10.08 -17.41 20.56
N MET A 927 11.24 -16.83 20.22
CA MET A 927 12.40 -17.53 19.69
C MET A 927 13.43 -17.76 20.81
N ILE A 928 13.52 -19.01 21.25
CA ILE A 928 14.40 -19.42 22.36
C ILE A 928 15.86 -19.51 21.90
N SER A 929 16.77 -19.12 22.78
CA SER A 929 18.22 -19.13 22.54
C SER A 929 18.94 -20.08 23.52
N THR A 930 19.84 -20.90 22.99
CA THR A 930 20.66 -21.84 23.78
C THR A 930 22.15 -21.58 23.54
N ILE A 931 22.94 -21.52 24.61
CA ILE A 931 24.39 -21.32 24.55
C ILE A 931 25.08 -22.57 25.06
N VAL A 932 25.93 -23.16 24.23
CA VAL A 932 26.68 -24.36 24.57
C VAL A 932 28.18 -24.16 24.37
N GLN A 933 28.98 -24.86 25.16
CA GLN A 933 30.43 -24.86 25.06
C GLN A 933 30.97 -26.26 24.78
N GLN A 934 31.94 -26.36 23.88
CA GLN A 934 32.67 -27.58 23.61
C GLN A 934 33.47 -28.04 24.82
N GLN A 935 33.26 -29.30 25.22
CA GLN A 935 34.10 -30.00 26.21
C GLN A 935 34.36 -31.42 25.70
N GLY A 936 35.52 -31.61 25.07
CA GLY A 936 35.84 -32.88 24.40
C GLY A 936 34.86 -33.22 23.27
N ASP A 937 34.22 -34.40 23.38
CA ASP A 937 33.28 -34.93 22.39
C ASP A 937 31.81 -34.53 22.66
N GLN A 938 31.56 -33.62 23.60
CA GLN A 938 30.22 -33.17 24.00
C GLN A 938 30.14 -31.65 24.07
N TYR A 939 28.90 -31.14 24.10
CA TYR A 939 28.58 -29.75 24.38
C TYR A 939 27.93 -29.63 25.76
N VAL A 940 28.43 -28.72 26.58
CA VAL A 940 27.84 -28.41 27.89
C VAL A 940 27.02 -27.14 27.77
N VAL A 941 25.76 -27.17 28.19
CA VAL A 941 24.88 -25.99 28.22
C VAL A 941 25.41 -24.99 29.24
N LEU A 942 25.78 -23.80 28.76
CA LEU A 942 26.13 -22.67 29.61
C LEU A 942 24.87 -21.99 30.11
N MET A 943 23.95 -21.69 29.18
CA MET A 943 22.67 -21.02 29.45
C MET A 943 21.59 -21.52 28.48
N ALA A 944 20.38 -21.70 29.00
CA ALA A 944 19.18 -22.11 28.27
C ALA A 944 17.96 -21.42 28.86
N ASP A 945 16.91 -21.23 28.07
CA ASP A 945 15.67 -20.59 28.54
C ASP A 945 14.93 -21.46 29.55
N GLN A 946 14.46 -20.83 30.63
CA GLN A 946 13.67 -21.45 31.70
C GLN A 946 12.44 -22.24 31.21
N GLU A 947 11.87 -21.89 30.05
CA GLU A 947 10.67 -22.53 29.50
C GLU A 947 10.97 -23.88 28.84
N VAL A 948 12.23 -24.16 28.46
CA VAL A 948 12.63 -25.43 27.83
C VAL A 948 13.23 -26.39 28.86
N PRO A 949 12.60 -27.54 29.15
CA PRO A 949 13.17 -28.51 30.09
C PRO A 949 14.56 -29.00 29.66
N LEU A 950 15.52 -29.03 30.59
CA LEU A 950 16.90 -29.45 30.28
C LEU A 950 17.01 -30.88 29.72
N GLU A 951 16.03 -31.74 29.99
CA GLU A 951 15.94 -33.08 29.40
C GLU A 951 15.71 -33.06 27.89
N ALA A 952 15.13 -31.99 27.33
CA ALA A 952 14.85 -31.87 25.90
C ALA A 952 16.14 -31.93 25.06
N TYR A 953 17.22 -31.30 25.54
CA TYR A 953 18.53 -31.27 24.89
C TYR A 953 19.23 -32.63 24.78
N ARG A 954 18.76 -33.66 25.50
CA ARG A 954 19.34 -35.01 25.40
C ARG A 954 18.93 -35.74 24.12
N ASN A 955 17.84 -35.30 23.49
CA ASN A 955 17.23 -35.99 22.35
C ASN A 955 17.59 -35.36 20.99
N GLY A 956 18.32 -34.24 20.96
CA GLY A 956 18.66 -33.54 19.73
C GLY A 956 19.27 -32.15 19.97
N LEU A 957 19.53 -31.44 18.89
CA LEU A 957 19.84 -30.00 18.92
C LEU A 957 18.55 -29.23 19.27
N PRO A 958 18.65 -28.06 19.91
CA PRO A 958 17.46 -27.29 20.26
C PRO A 958 16.81 -26.64 19.03
N ASN A 959 15.49 -26.55 19.09
CA ASN A 959 14.71 -25.71 18.19
C ASN A 959 14.89 -24.24 18.62
N GLY A 960 15.13 -23.34 17.67
CA GLY A 960 15.48 -21.93 17.93
C GLY A 960 16.98 -21.64 17.79
N GLN A 961 17.42 -20.51 18.34
CA GLN A 961 18.78 -20.00 18.18
C GLN A 961 19.79 -20.80 19.02
N LEU A 962 20.91 -21.21 18.42
CA LEU A 962 22.00 -21.93 19.06
C LEU A 962 23.34 -21.22 18.86
N VAL A 963 24.06 -21.01 19.96
CA VAL A 963 25.45 -20.51 19.95
C VAL A 963 26.38 -21.61 20.45
N ILE A 964 27.34 -22.02 19.63
CA ILE A 964 28.36 -23.03 19.97
C ILE A 964 29.70 -22.34 20.19
N LEU A 965 30.28 -22.50 21.38
CA LEU A 965 31.53 -21.87 21.78
C LEU A 965 32.66 -22.90 21.92
N ASP A 966 33.88 -22.49 21.63
CA ASP A 966 35.08 -23.30 21.80
C ASP A 966 35.43 -23.52 23.30
N GLU A 967 36.20 -24.58 23.57
CA GLU A 967 36.64 -24.93 24.93
C GLU A 967 37.55 -23.88 25.57
N THR A 968 38.18 -23.02 24.77
CA THR A 968 39.10 -21.98 25.24
C THR A 968 38.41 -20.75 25.84
N ALA A 969 37.10 -20.58 25.62
CA ALA A 969 36.37 -19.43 26.10
C ALA A 969 36.06 -19.54 27.62
N ASP A 970 36.26 -18.47 28.38
CA ASP A 970 36.00 -18.51 29.83
C ASP A 970 34.49 -18.45 30.12
N ARG A 971 33.98 -19.51 30.76
CA ARG A 971 32.55 -19.66 31.08
C ARG A 971 31.99 -18.51 31.90
N GLN A 972 32.72 -18.02 32.91
CA GLN A 972 32.23 -16.95 33.77
C GLN A 972 32.21 -15.61 33.03
N GLU A 973 33.24 -15.34 32.23
CA GLU A 973 33.28 -14.13 31.39
C GLU A 973 32.15 -14.12 30.36
N ILE A 974 31.87 -15.26 29.70
CA ILE A 974 30.76 -15.40 28.75
C ILE A 974 29.42 -15.12 29.42
N LEU A 975 29.13 -15.78 30.55
CA LEU A 975 27.84 -15.59 31.24
C LEU A 975 27.65 -14.15 31.71
N GLN A 976 28.71 -13.48 32.18
CA GLN A 976 28.65 -12.06 32.51
C GLN A 976 28.42 -11.20 31.27
N ARG A 977 29.04 -11.54 30.13
CA ARG A 977 28.88 -10.80 28.89
C ARG A 977 27.46 -10.95 28.32
N ILE A 978 26.88 -12.15 28.35
CA ILE A 978 25.48 -12.40 27.95
C ILE A 978 24.53 -11.51 28.75
N LEU A 979 24.68 -11.47 30.08
CA LEU A 979 23.84 -10.63 30.95
C LEU A 979 23.95 -9.13 30.64
N GLN A 980 25.09 -8.68 30.11
CA GLN A 980 25.27 -7.30 29.65
C GLN A 980 24.64 -7.10 28.27
N LEU A 981 24.81 -8.06 27.35
CA LEU A 981 24.32 -7.95 25.99
C LEU A 981 22.78 -8.06 25.90
N GLN A 982 22.15 -8.80 26.81
CA GLN A 982 20.68 -8.85 26.96
C GLN A 982 20.08 -7.52 27.48
N GLN A 983 20.91 -6.53 27.83
CA GLN A 983 20.44 -5.20 28.23
C GLN A 983 20.40 -4.26 27.02
N THR A 984 19.52 -4.54 26.07
CA THR A 984 19.38 -3.83 24.78
C THR A 984 19.36 -2.30 24.93
N PRO A 985 18.60 -1.68 25.86
CA PRO A 985 18.64 -0.23 26.04
C PRO A 985 20.04 0.32 26.36
N LYS A 986 20.84 -0.42 27.14
CA LYS A 986 22.22 0.00 27.46
C LYS A 986 23.17 -0.15 26.29
N ARG A 987 22.94 -1.14 25.41
CA ARG A 987 23.71 -1.30 24.17
C ARG A 987 23.44 -0.15 23.23
N VAL A 988 22.17 0.20 23.05
CA VAL A 988 21.75 1.36 22.27
C VAL A 988 22.38 2.64 22.82
N ASP A 989 22.28 2.89 24.13
CA ASP A 989 22.89 4.06 24.76
C ASP A 989 24.40 4.13 24.51
N TYR A 990 25.09 3.00 24.67
CA TYR A 990 26.54 2.91 24.44
C TYR A 990 26.90 3.15 22.97
N LEU A 991 26.16 2.57 22.02
CA LEU A 991 26.37 2.78 20.57
C LEU A 991 26.20 4.26 20.20
N VAL A 992 25.13 4.89 20.66
CA VAL A 992 24.88 6.32 20.43
C VAL A 992 26.01 7.18 21.02
N GLU A 993 26.42 6.91 22.27
CA GLU A 993 27.53 7.63 22.92
C GLU A 993 28.84 7.49 22.13
N GLN A 994 29.19 6.26 21.73
CA GLN A 994 30.43 6.00 20.99
C GLN A 994 30.40 6.61 19.58
N THR A 995 29.26 6.60 18.91
CA THR A 995 29.10 7.27 17.61
C THR A 995 29.27 8.77 17.75
N LEU A 996 28.61 9.41 18.73
CA LEU A 996 28.77 10.84 18.98
C LEU A 996 30.24 11.20 19.34
N ALA A 997 30.91 10.38 20.14
CA ALA A 997 32.33 10.55 20.46
C ALA A 997 33.24 10.40 19.23
N TYR A 998 32.92 9.46 18.33
CA TYR A 998 33.61 9.34 17.04
C TYR A 998 33.40 10.57 16.16
N LEU A 999 32.18 11.10 16.07
CA LEU A 999 31.91 12.32 15.32
C LEU A 999 32.65 13.53 15.90
N ALA A 1000 32.77 13.60 17.23
CA ALA A 1000 33.46 14.68 17.93
C ALA A 1000 35.00 14.67 17.77
N GLY A 1001 35.61 13.52 17.49
CA GLY A 1001 37.08 13.42 17.47
C GLY A 1001 37.70 12.43 18.45
N ASP A 1002 36.92 11.98 19.43
CA ASP A 1002 37.44 11.34 20.65
C ASP A 1002 37.65 9.83 20.47
N VAL A 1003 36.92 9.22 19.55
CA VAL A 1003 37.07 7.82 19.14
C VAL A 1003 37.60 7.78 17.70
N ASP A 1004 38.53 6.86 17.43
CA ASP A 1004 39.07 6.65 16.09
C ASP A 1004 38.19 5.72 15.25
N TYR A 1005 38.35 5.78 13.92
CA TYR A 1005 37.54 5.01 12.98
C TYR A 1005 37.65 3.49 13.20
N SER A 1006 38.83 2.95 13.53
CA SER A 1006 39.02 1.51 13.73
C SER A 1006 38.20 1.00 14.92
N SER A 1007 38.15 1.80 15.98
CA SER A 1007 37.39 1.47 17.20
C SER A 1007 35.89 1.45 16.94
N ILE A 1008 35.32 2.50 16.34
CA ILE A 1008 33.88 2.57 16.07
C ILE A 1008 33.44 1.58 14.98
N SER A 1009 34.26 1.36 13.94
CA SER A 1009 33.95 0.40 12.87
C SER A 1009 33.87 -1.03 13.41
N THR A 1010 34.76 -1.39 14.34
CA THR A 1010 34.71 -2.70 15.02
C THR A 1010 33.44 -2.85 15.85
N LEU A 1011 33.02 -1.77 16.54
CA LEU A 1011 31.78 -1.77 17.31
C LEU A 1011 30.54 -1.91 16.43
N TYR A 1012 30.48 -1.19 15.31
CA TYR A 1012 29.37 -1.25 14.36
C TYR A 1012 29.23 -2.65 13.76
N ARG A 1013 30.32 -3.26 13.27
CA ARG A 1013 30.31 -4.64 12.76
C ARG A 1013 29.83 -5.67 13.79
N ALA A 1014 30.07 -5.41 15.08
CA ALA A 1014 29.66 -6.31 16.15
C ALA A 1014 28.21 -6.13 16.60
N GLN A 1015 27.60 -4.95 16.38
CA GLN A 1015 26.38 -4.57 17.09
C GLN A 1015 25.26 -4.03 16.18
N ILE A 1016 25.59 -3.63 14.95
CA ILE A 1016 24.65 -3.07 13.97
C ILE A 1016 24.53 -4.03 12.78
N ALA A 1017 23.29 -4.34 12.39
CA ALA A 1017 23.00 -5.23 11.27
C ALA A 1017 23.49 -4.65 9.94
N THR A 1018 23.87 -5.52 9.01
CA THR A 1018 24.28 -5.18 7.65
C THR A 1018 23.12 -5.37 6.68
N GLU A 1019 22.65 -6.61 6.52
CA GLU A 1019 21.59 -6.98 5.59
C GLU A 1019 20.31 -6.20 5.86
N ASN A 1020 19.86 -6.08 7.11
CA ASN A 1020 18.60 -5.39 7.40
C ASN A 1020 18.77 -3.91 7.78
N PHE A 1021 19.82 -3.26 7.28
CA PHE A 1021 20.07 -1.85 7.59
C PHE A 1021 18.94 -0.93 7.07
N ARG A 1022 18.32 -0.20 8.01
CA ARG A 1022 17.24 0.77 7.83
C ARG A 1022 17.72 2.17 8.26
N PRO A 1023 17.97 3.11 7.33
CA PRO A 1023 18.48 4.44 7.66
C PRO A 1023 17.43 5.37 8.30
N SER A 1024 16.17 4.97 8.26
CA SER A 1024 15.00 5.69 8.77
C SER A 1024 13.89 4.70 9.13
N ALA A 1025 12.94 5.15 9.93
CA ALA A 1025 11.62 4.55 9.94
C ALA A 1025 10.85 5.20 8.79
N ASP A 1026 10.47 4.43 7.78
CA ASP A 1026 9.86 4.92 6.52
C ASP A 1026 8.41 5.43 6.70
N GLU A 1027 8.04 5.79 7.92
CA GLU A 1027 6.68 6.17 8.31
C GLU A 1027 6.52 7.70 8.32
N TYR A 1028 5.40 8.15 7.76
CA TYR A 1028 5.11 9.54 7.44
C TYR A 1028 5.53 10.52 8.57
N ARG A 1029 6.31 11.54 8.19
CA ARG A 1029 6.50 12.84 8.89
C ARG A 1029 7.58 12.97 9.99
N LEU A 1030 8.45 11.97 10.18
CA LEU A 1030 9.66 12.12 11.01
C LEU A 1030 10.85 12.65 10.17
N TYR A 1031 11.73 13.48 10.75
CA TYR A 1031 13.00 13.82 10.09
C TYR A 1031 13.94 12.62 10.00
N THR A 1032 14.80 12.57 8.99
CA THR A 1032 15.76 11.46 8.82
C THR A 1032 17.17 11.85 9.24
N LEU A 1033 17.99 10.82 9.54
CA LEU A 1033 19.42 11.02 9.74
C LEU A 1033 20.09 11.64 8.50
N GLY A 1034 19.59 11.31 7.30
CA GLY A 1034 20.04 11.87 6.03
C GLY A 1034 19.80 13.38 5.92
N GLN A 1035 18.61 13.87 6.29
CA GLN A 1035 18.30 15.30 6.31
C GLN A 1035 19.25 16.07 7.26
N LEU A 1036 19.46 15.54 8.47
CA LEU A 1036 20.30 16.18 9.48
C LEU A 1036 21.81 16.09 9.15
N MET A 1037 22.25 15.08 8.39
CA MET A 1037 23.65 14.91 8.00
C MET A 1037 24.19 16.15 7.28
N TRP A 1038 23.39 16.78 6.42
CA TRP A 1038 23.80 17.96 5.65
C TRP A 1038 23.93 19.24 6.48
N MET A 1039 23.32 19.26 7.67
CA MET A 1039 23.40 20.37 8.62
C MET A 1039 24.61 20.27 9.56
N LEU A 1040 25.32 19.13 9.56
CA LEU A 1040 26.53 18.94 10.35
C LEU A 1040 27.71 19.73 9.78
N ALA A 1041 28.63 20.13 10.66
CA ALA A 1041 29.91 20.67 10.22
C ALA A 1041 30.67 19.63 9.39
N LYS A 1042 31.39 20.08 8.34
CA LYS A 1042 32.10 19.22 7.39
C LYS A 1042 32.86 18.04 8.05
N PRO A 1043 33.68 18.22 9.11
CA PRO A 1043 34.40 17.10 9.73
C PRO A 1043 33.49 16.02 10.34
N GLN A 1044 32.36 16.41 10.93
CA GLN A 1044 31.39 15.47 11.52
C GLN A 1044 30.60 14.75 10.42
N ARG A 1045 30.14 15.49 9.42
CA ARG A 1045 29.47 14.95 8.24
C ARG A 1045 30.32 13.90 7.52
N ASP A 1046 31.56 14.25 7.22
CA ASP A 1046 32.50 13.39 6.50
C ASP A 1046 32.81 12.12 7.33
N ARG A 1047 32.92 12.23 8.66
CA ARG A 1047 33.07 11.08 9.57
C ARG A 1047 31.83 10.18 9.58
N LEU A 1048 30.63 10.75 9.64
CA LEU A 1048 29.37 10.00 9.64
C LEU A 1048 29.19 9.22 8.33
N ALA A 1049 29.36 9.90 7.20
CA ALA A 1049 29.31 9.29 5.88
C ALA A 1049 30.34 8.15 5.76
N LYS A 1050 31.59 8.39 6.20
CA LYS A 1050 32.62 7.34 6.22
C LYS A 1050 32.23 6.13 7.08
N LEU A 1051 31.55 6.33 8.20
CA LEU A 1051 31.12 5.24 9.08
C LEU A 1051 30.01 4.42 8.43
N LEU A 1052 28.95 5.08 7.94
CA LEU A 1052 27.77 4.41 7.40
C LEU A 1052 28.07 3.73 6.05
N PHE A 1053 28.74 4.41 5.12
CA PHE A 1053 29.04 3.87 3.78
C PHE A 1053 30.07 2.74 3.81
N ASN A 1054 30.89 2.63 4.86
CA ASN A 1054 31.82 1.51 5.06
C ASN A 1054 31.29 0.43 6.00
N HIS A 1055 30.16 0.64 6.66
CA HIS A 1055 29.51 -0.42 7.45
C HIS A 1055 28.95 -1.48 6.51
N ASP A 1056 28.19 -1.04 5.50
CA ASP A 1056 27.63 -1.86 4.43
C ASP A 1056 27.22 -0.95 3.24
N TYR A 1057 27.07 -1.50 2.03
CA TYR A 1057 26.55 -0.73 0.88
C TYR A 1057 25.14 -0.16 1.13
N ARG A 1058 24.32 -0.81 1.96
CA ARG A 1058 23.00 -0.29 2.37
C ARG A 1058 23.13 1.00 3.19
N GLY A 1059 24.31 1.35 3.69
CA GLY A 1059 24.60 2.65 4.26
C GLY A 1059 24.36 3.82 3.28
N PHE A 1060 24.44 3.60 1.97
CA PHE A 1060 24.10 4.62 0.96
C PHE A 1060 22.62 5.01 0.99
N LYS A 1061 21.74 4.19 1.57
CA LYS A 1061 20.31 4.53 1.69
C LYS A 1061 20.05 5.82 2.50
N VAL A 1062 21.01 6.23 3.34
CA VAL A 1062 20.93 7.49 4.10
C VAL A 1062 20.88 8.73 3.19
N ILE A 1063 21.40 8.62 1.97
CA ILE A 1063 21.40 9.68 0.96
C ILE A 1063 20.53 9.36 -0.27
N GLU A 1064 19.70 8.31 -0.17
CA GLU A 1064 18.77 7.93 -1.23
C GLU A 1064 17.85 9.12 -1.54
N ASN A 1065 17.64 9.38 -2.84
CA ASN A 1065 16.91 10.56 -3.35
C ASN A 1065 17.55 11.92 -2.99
N GLN A 1066 18.82 11.95 -2.57
CA GLN A 1066 19.57 13.18 -2.25
C GLN A 1066 20.96 13.21 -2.90
N HIS A 1067 21.16 12.48 -4.00
CA HIS A 1067 22.47 12.37 -4.65
C HIS A 1067 22.98 13.73 -5.16
N GLU A 1068 22.08 14.58 -5.67
CA GLU A 1068 22.39 15.92 -6.19
C GLU A 1068 22.70 16.95 -5.07
N LYS A 1069 22.17 16.71 -3.87
CA LYS A 1069 22.15 17.69 -2.77
C LYS A 1069 23.53 18.21 -2.38
N ALA A 1070 24.53 17.32 -2.33
CA ALA A 1070 25.90 17.69 -1.98
C ALA A 1070 26.51 18.68 -2.99
N TRP A 1071 26.16 18.52 -4.27
CA TRP A 1071 26.61 19.36 -5.36
C TRP A 1071 25.90 20.72 -5.36
N LEU A 1072 24.58 20.74 -5.17
CA LEU A 1072 23.81 21.99 -5.06
C LEU A 1072 24.30 22.85 -3.89
N ILE A 1073 24.54 22.25 -2.72
CA ILE A 1073 25.11 22.95 -1.56
C ILE A 1073 26.51 23.49 -1.90
N HIS A 1074 27.32 22.75 -2.66
CA HIS A 1074 28.64 23.21 -3.09
C HIS A 1074 28.54 24.43 -4.02
N GLN A 1075 27.68 24.36 -5.04
CA GLN A 1075 27.46 25.46 -5.98
C GLN A 1075 26.95 26.72 -5.27
N LEU A 1076 25.98 26.57 -4.37
CA LEU A 1076 25.46 27.66 -3.56
C LEU A 1076 26.57 28.29 -2.70
N ALA A 1077 27.42 27.49 -2.08
CA ALA A 1077 28.54 27.97 -1.27
C ALA A 1077 29.66 28.66 -2.08
N GLN A 1078 29.84 28.30 -3.37
CA GLN A 1078 30.74 29.02 -4.28
C GLN A 1078 30.10 30.28 -4.89
N GLY A 1079 28.78 30.43 -4.79
CA GLY A 1079 28.01 31.50 -5.43
C GLY A 1079 27.77 31.26 -6.93
N ASP A 1080 27.84 30.00 -7.37
CA ASP A 1080 27.58 29.60 -8.76
C ASP A 1080 26.07 29.58 -9.07
N ILE A 1081 25.24 29.30 -8.05
CA ILE A 1081 23.78 29.45 -8.06
C ILE A 1081 23.36 30.34 -6.88
N ASP A 1082 22.23 31.02 -7.00
CA ASP A 1082 21.59 31.68 -5.86
C ASP A 1082 20.64 30.71 -5.12
N PHE A 1083 20.11 31.17 -3.98
CA PHE A 1083 19.27 30.34 -3.12
C PHE A 1083 17.92 29.97 -3.75
N ASP A 1084 17.34 30.86 -4.57
CA ASP A 1084 16.05 30.58 -5.22
C ASP A 1084 16.23 29.49 -6.29
N ASN A 1085 17.31 29.54 -7.09
CA ASN A 1085 17.67 28.47 -8.03
C ASN A 1085 18.00 27.15 -7.31
N TYR A 1086 18.66 27.20 -6.14
CA TYR A 1086 18.89 26.01 -5.30
C TYR A 1086 17.58 25.33 -4.90
N LEU A 1087 16.58 26.12 -4.45
CA LEU A 1087 15.27 25.58 -4.06
C LEU A 1087 14.48 25.00 -5.24
N GLU A 1088 14.61 25.57 -6.44
CA GLU A 1088 13.99 25.02 -7.65
C GLU A 1088 14.58 23.65 -7.98
N GLN A 1089 15.91 23.53 -8.04
CA GLN A 1089 16.61 22.31 -8.42
C GLN A 1089 16.51 21.20 -7.36
N GLU A 1090 16.53 21.53 -6.07
CA GLU A 1090 16.34 20.52 -5.01
C GLU A 1090 14.97 19.84 -5.08
N ARG A 1091 13.95 20.50 -5.66
CA ARG A 1091 12.59 19.97 -5.80
C ARG A 1091 12.37 19.09 -7.03
N GLU A 1092 13.23 19.18 -8.04
CA GLU A 1092 13.11 18.36 -9.25
C GLU A 1092 13.49 16.90 -8.99
N GLU A 1093 14.24 16.63 -7.90
CA GLU A 1093 14.74 15.31 -7.49
C GLU A 1093 15.60 14.59 -8.57
N GLU A 1094 15.92 15.28 -9.66
CA GLU A 1094 16.81 14.79 -10.71
C GLU A 1094 18.27 14.89 -10.27
N THR A 1095 19.04 13.83 -10.54
CA THR A 1095 20.49 13.83 -10.33
C THR A 1095 21.17 14.13 -11.66
N SER A 1096 22.06 15.11 -11.67
CA SER A 1096 22.86 15.46 -12.84
C SER A 1096 24.13 14.61 -12.93
N GLU A 1097 24.68 14.51 -14.13
CA GLU A 1097 25.96 13.84 -14.37
C GLU A 1097 27.09 14.50 -13.54
N GLU A 1098 27.10 15.83 -13.43
CA GLU A 1098 28.02 16.60 -12.61
C GLU A 1098 27.85 16.32 -11.10
N GLY A 1099 26.60 16.23 -10.63
CA GLY A 1099 26.30 15.93 -9.23
C GLY A 1099 26.72 14.52 -8.85
N MET A 1100 26.44 13.52 -9.70
CA MET A 1100 26.92 12.15 -9.50
C MET A 1100 28.45 12.09 -9.48
N LEU A 1101 29.13 12.77 -10.41
CA LEU A 1101 30.59 12.85 -10.43
C LEU A 1101 31.16 13.49 -9.15
N PHE A 1102 30.52 14.55 -8.64
CA PHE A 1102 30.91 15.20 -7.39
C PHE A 1102 30.75 14.24 -6.20
N LEU A 1103 29.63 13.52 -6.13
CA LEU A 1103 29.36 12.53 -5.08
C LEU A 1103 30.43 11.43 -5.05
N LEU A 1104 30.77 10.84 -6.21
CA LEU A 1104 31.78 9.78 -6.29
C LEU A 1104 33.17 10.27 -5.87
N ARG A 1105 33.54 11.51 -6.22
CA ARG A 1105 34.80 12.12 -5.76
C ARG A 1105 34.82 12.32 -4.26
N TRP A 1106 33.72 12.78 -3.68
CA TRP A 1106 33.61 12.91 -2.23
C TRP A 1106 33.75 11.55 -1.54
N MET A 1107 33.09 10.50 -2.04
CA MET A 1107 33.25 9.13 -1.51
C MET A 1107 34.71 8.62 -1.59
N LEU A 1108 35.42 8.92 -2.68
CA LEU A 1108 36.85 8.60 -2.79
C LEU A 1108 37.70 9.34 -1.74
N GLU A 1109 37.41 10.62 -1.48
CA GLU A 1109 38.10 11.41 -0.43
C GLU A 1109 37.84 10.86 0.99
N LEU A 1110 36.68 10.25 1.22
CA LEU A 1110 36.32 9.63 2.49
C LEU A 1110 36.96 8.25 2.71
N GLU A 1111 37.63 7.70 1.68
CA GLU A 1111 38.17 6.34 1.67
C GLU A 1111 37.04 5.30 1.87
N ILE A 1112 35.95 5.43 1.11
CA ILE A 1112 34.89 4.41 1.07
C ILE A 1112 35.41 3.14 0.37
N ASP A 1113 34.97 1.98 0.84
CA ASP A 1113 35.32 0.68 0.27
C ASP A 1113 34.96 0.64 -1.22
N PRO A 1114 35.94 0.43 -2.11
CA PRO A 1114 35.71 0.33 -3.55
C PRO A 1114 34.67 -0.72 -3.93
N ALA A 1115 34.49 -1.78 -3.14
CA ALA A 1115 33.47 -2.79 -3.39
C ALA A 1115 32.05 -2.25 -3.18
N HIS A 1116 31.82 -1.50 -2.10
CA HIS A 1116 30.55 -0.84 -1.84
C HIS A 1116 30.23 0.19 -2.93
N MET A 1117 31.22 1.04 -3.27
CA MET A 1117 31.06 2.04 -4.34
C MET A 1117 30.77 1.39 -5.70
N THR A 1118 31.39 0.25 -6.00
CA THR A 1118 31.15 -0.45 -7.27
C THR A 1118 29.73 -0.99 -7.34
N LEU A 1119 29.20 -1.54 -6.25
CA LEU A 1119 27.80 -1.97 -6.19
C LEU A 1119 26.83 -0.79 -6.34
N PHE A 1120 27.15 0.36 -5.73
CA PHE A 1120 26.41 1.60 -5.95
C PHE A 1120 26.42 2.02 -7.43
N CYS A 1121 27.60 2.08 -8.06
CA CYS A 1121 27.74 2.47 -9.47
C CYS A 1121 27.07 1.49 -10.45
N ILE A 1122 26.99 0.19 -10.13
CA ILE A 1122 26.25 -0.78 -10.96
C ILE A 1122 24.75 -0.45 -11.01
N LYS A 1123 24.19 0.02 -9.88
CA LYS A 1123 22.77 0.41 -9.81
C LYS A 1123 22.45 1.75 -10.47
N HIS A 1124 23.48 2.54 -10.74
CA HIS A 1124 23.39 3.89 -11.31
C HIS A 1124 24.23 3.99 -12.60
N ALA A 1125 24.25 2.91 -13.39
CA ALA A 1125 25.10 2.78 -14.57
C ALA A 1125 24.63 3.65 -15.75
N GLU A 1126 23.44 4.24 -15.66
CA GLU A 1126 22.94 5.28 -16.56
C GLU A 1126 23.81 6.54 -16.55
N PHE A 1127 24.57 6.79 -15.47
CA PHE A 1127 25.53 7.89 -15.36
C PHE A 1127 26.92 7.48 -15.85
N GLU A 1128 27.51 8.27 -16.73
CA GLU A 1128 28.83 8.00 -17.32
C GLU A 1128 29.93 7.99 -16.23
N ALA A 1129 29.80 8.80 -15.19
CA ALA A 1129 30.70 8.88 -14.05
C ALA A 1129 30.75 7.55 -13.27
N CYS A 1130 29.62 6.87 -13.13
CA CYS A 1130 29.54 5.55 -12.49
C CYS A 1130 30.26 4.49 -13.36
N GLY A 1131 30.00 4.50 -14.67
CA GLY A 1131 30.70 3.63 -15.63
C GLY A 1131 32.22 3.85 -15.59
N GLU A 1132 32.67 5.11 -15.61
CA GLU A 1132 34.10 5.44 -15.55
C GLU A 1132 34.74 5.04 -14.23
N PHE A 1133 34.06 5.22 -13.09
CA PHE A 1133 34.54 4.75 -11.80
C PHE A 1133 34.83 3.23 -11.83
N ILE A 1134 33.88 2.43 -12.33
CA ILE A 1134 34.03 0.98 -12.44
C ILE A 1134 35.21 0.62 -13.34
N ARG A 1135 35.36 1.29 -14.49
CA ARG A 1135 36.49 1.08 -15.42
C ARG A 1135 37.83 1.40 -14.77
N ILE A 1136 37.93 2.52 -14.04
CA ILE A 1136 39.16 2.92 -13.33
C ILE A 1136 39.48 1.92 -12.20
N HIS A 1137 38.48 1.46 -11.46
CA HIS A 1137 38.66 0.44 -10.43
C HIS A 1137 39.14 -0.88 -11.04
N ALA A 1138 38.55 -1.33 -12.15
CA ALA A 1138 38.98 -2.54 -12.87
C ALA A 1138 40.44 -2.47 -13.35
N ARG A 1139 40.96 -1.26 -13.65
CA ARG A 1139 42.39 -1.02 -13.93
C ARG A 1139 43.31 -1.14 -12.71
N GLY A 1140 42.75 -1.36 -11.52
CA GLY A 1140 43.46 -1.54 -10.26
C GLY A 1140 43.86 -0.24 -9.57
N GLN A 1141 43.26 0.90 -9.94
CA GLN A 1141 43.64 2.20 -9.37
C GLN A 1141 43.08 2.44 -7.96
N TYR A 1142 41.94 1.81 -7.62
CA TYR A 1142 41.27 1.99 -6.33
C TYR A 1142 41.39 0.78 -5.39
N GLY A 1143 42.11 -0.28 -5.79
CA GLY A 1143 42.27 -1.47 -4.96
C GLY A 1143 42.21 -2.76 -5.78
N SER A 1144 41.99 -3.87 -5.08
CA SER A 1144 41.87 -5.17 -5.71
C SER A 1144 40.46 -5.38 -6.25
N PHE A 1145 40.25 -5.13 -7.53
CA PHE A 1145 38.97 -5.41 -8.21
C PHE A 1145 38.50 -6.86 -8.01
N LYS A 1146 39.43 -7.80 -7.85
CA LYS A 1146 39.10 -9.19 -7.51
C LYS A 1146 38.31 -9.33 -6.19
N GLN A 1147 38.65 -8.55 -5.17
CA GLN A 1147 37.93 -8.59 -3.88
C GLN A 1147 36.50 -8.06 -4.05
N THR A 1148 36.31 -7.07 -4.91
CA THR A 1148 34.98 -6.58 -5.29
C THR A 1148 34.18 -7.63 -6.05
N LEU A 1149 34.80 -8.37 -6.97
CA LEU A 1149 34.12 -9.50 -7.62
C LEU A 1149 33.72 -10.58 -6.62
N ASP A 1150 34.55 -10.87 -5.63
CA ASP A 1150 34.21 -11.83 -4.57
C ASP A 1150 33.06 -11.33 -3.65
N TYR A 1151 32.84 -10.01 -3.59
CA TYR A 1151 31.77 -9.36 -2.80
C TYR A 1151 30.41 -9.28 -3.54
N LEU A 1152 30.42 -9.07 -4.86
CA LEU A 1152 29.21 -8.99 -5.66
C LEU A 1152 28.63 -10.39 -5.92
N HIS A 1153 27.32 -10.60 -5.90
CA HIS A 1153 26.68 -11.84 -6.39
C HIS A 1153 26.67 -11.93 -7.93
N ALA A 1154 26.42 -13.12 -8.50
CA ALA A 1154 26.55 -13.36 -9.95
C ALA A 1154 25.72 -12.40 -10.81
N GLY A 1155 24.49 -12.09 -10.40
CA GLY A 1155 23.62 -11.15 -11.10
C GLY A 1155 24.26 -9.77 -11.29
N ARG A 1156 24.88 -9.21 -10.24
CA ARG A 1156 25.60 -7.94 -10.33
C ARG A 1156 26.91 -8.06 -11.10
N ARG A 1157 27.63 -9.18 -10.95
CA ARG A 1157 28.83 -9.46 -11.77
C ARG A 1157 28.49 -9.54 -13.26
N ALA A 1158 27.30 -10.04 -13.63
CA ALA A 1158 26.87 -10.18 -15.02
C ALA A 1158 26.51 -8.85 -15.72
N GLN A 1159 26.33 -7.76 -14.96
CA GLN A 1159 26.13 -6.41 -15.53
C GLN A 1159 27.48 -5.73 -15.87
N LEU A 1160 28.57 -6.16 -15.24
CA LEU A 1160 29.90 -5.56 -15.45
C LEU A 1160 30.44 -5.69 -16.90
N PRO A 1161 30.28 -6.81 -17.63
CA PRO A 1161 30.76 -6.92 -19.00
C PRO A 1161 30.26 -5.79 -19.93
N GLU A 1162 28.98 -5.44 -19.83
CA GLU A 1162 28.39 -4.38 -20.65
C GLU A 1162 29.03 -3.02 -20.34
N ILE A 1163 29.11 -2.66 -19.05
CA ILE A 1163 29.74 -1.42 -18.58
C ILE A 1163 31.22 -1.34 -18.99
N LEU A 1164 31.96 -2.45 -18.82
CA LEU A 1164 33.39 -2.52 -19.14
C LEU A 1164 33.66 -2.55 -20.65
N SER A 1165 32.72 -3.04 -21.46
CA SER A 1165 32.86 -3.14 -22.93
C SER A 1165 32.94 -1.79 -23.63
N GLN A 1166 32.44 -0.74 -22.99
CA GLN A 1166 32.47 0.63 -23.51
C GLN A 1166 33.87 1.27 -23.48
N ALA A 1167 34.86 0.62 -22.85
CA ALA A 1167 36.23 1.12 -22.76
C ALA A 1167 37.09 0.72 -23.97
N ASP A 1168 38.04 1.57 -24.38
CA ASP A 1168 39.01 1.23 -25.44
C ASP A 1168 39.90 0.01 -25.09
N ASP A 1169 40.10 -0.27 -23.80
CA ASP A 1169 40.87 -1.39 -23.25
C ASP A 1169 39.99 -2.52 -22.66
N ALA A 1170 38.72 -2.59 -23.08
CA ALA A 1170 37.71 -3.53 -22.56
C ALA A 1170 38.20 -4.98 -22.41
N THR A 1171 38.92 -5.52 -23.39
CA THR A 1171 39.44 -6.90 -23.35
C THR A 1171 40.33 -7.17 -22.13
N GLN A 1172 41.11 -6.17 -21.69
CA GLN A 1172 41.96 -6.29 -20.51
C GLN A 1172 41.14 -6.18 -19.22
N LEU A 1173 40.18 -5.26 -19.17
CA LEU A 1173 39.34 -5.04 -17.98
C LEU A 1173 38.45 -6.23 -17.66
N MET A 1174 37.99 -6.94 -18.70
CA MET A 1174 37.13 -8.11 -18.56
C MET A 1174 37.89 -9.43 -18.33
N GLU A 1175 39.23 -9.45 -18.39
CA GLU A 1175 40.03 -10.67 -18.15
C GLU A 1175 39.71 -11.37 -16.80
N PRO A 1176 39.49 -10.66 -15.67
CA PRO A 1176 39.12 -11.30 -14.41
C PRO A 1176 37.81 -12.07 -14.48
N LEU A 1177 36.83 -11.59 -15.25
CA LEU A 1177 35.51 -12.21 -15.44
C LEU A 1177 35.58 -13.47 -16.33
N ALA A 1178 36.60 -13.59 -17.18
CA ALA A 1178 36.78 -14.76 -18.05
C ALA A 1178 37.02 -16.07 -17.27
N LYS A 1179 37.39 -15.98 -15.99
CA LYS A 1179 37.60 -17.12 -15.08
C LYS A 1179 36.51 -17.24 -14.01
N ASP A 1180 35.43 -16.47 -14.12
CA ASP A 1180 34.29 -16.58 -13.20
C ASP A 1180 33.74 -18.01 -13.23
N ARG A 1181 33.16 -18.46 -12.11
CA ARG A 1181 32.54 -19.79 -12.03
C ARG A 1181 31.13 -19.75 -12.61
N SER A 1182 30.40 -18.65 -12.39
CA SER A 1182 29.03 -18.49 -12.86
C SER A 1182 28.95 -18.45 -14.38
N ARG A 1183 28.00 -19.20 -14.91
CA ARG A 1183 27.67 -19.25 -16.33
C ARG A 1183 27.03 -17.95 -16.80
N VAL A 1184 26.16 -17.34 -15.99
CA VAL A 1184 25.51 -16.05 -16.28
C VAL A 1184 26.54 -14.99 -16.66
N VAL A 1185 27.61 -14.89 -15.85
CA VAL A 1185 28.71 -13.94 -16.06
C VAL A 1185 29.48 -14.25 -17.34
N LYS A 1186 29.78 -15.53 -17.62
CA LYS A 1186 30.49 -15.96 -18.84
C LYS A 1186 29.70 -15.64 -20.11
N GLU A 1187 28.37 -15.78 -20.08
CA GLU A 1187 27.51 -15.50 -21.22
C GLU A 1187 27.37 -14.01 -21.48
N ALA A 1188 27.20 -13.19 -20.44
CA ALA A 1188 27.25 -11.74 -20.55
C ALA A 1188 28.58 -11.27 -21.16
N LEU A 1189 29.70 -11.84 -20.69
CA LEU A 1189 31.03 -11.59 -21.25
C LEU A 1189 31.12 -11.96 -22.74
N ALA A 1190 30.58 -13.10 -23.14
CA ALA A 1190 30.59 -13.54 -24.53
C ALA A 1190 29.80 -12.57 -25.44
N ARG A 1191 28.60 -12.12 -25.01
CA ARG A 1191 27.77 -11.18 -25.79
C ARG A 1191 28.50 -9.88 -26.11
N CYS A 1192 29.22 -9.32 -25.13
CA CYS A 1192 30.00 -8.09 -25.30
C CYS A 1192 31.25 -8.28 -26.19
N VAL A 1193 31.92 -9.44 -26.11
CA VAL A 1193 33.11 -9.74 -26.93
C VAL A 1193 32.76 -10.01 -28.40
N PHE A 1194 31.52 -10.43 -28.71
CA PHE A 1194 31.06 -10.66 -30.08
C PHE A 1194 30.38 -9.43 -30.74
N SER A 1195 30.03 -8.40 -29.96
CA SER A 1195 29.41 -7.15 -30.44
C SER A 1195 30.41 -6.00 -30.67
N ALA A 1196 31.61 -6.08 -30.08
CA ALA A 1196 32.79 -5.26 -30.41
C ALA A 1196 33.59 -5.86 -31.58
#